data_AF-A0A922WMY7-F1
#
_entry.id   AF-A0A922WMY7-F1
#
_cell.length_a   1.000
_cell.length_b   1.000
_cell.length_c   1.000
_cell.angle_alpha   90.00
_cell.angle_beta   90.00
_cell.angle_gamma   90.00
#
_symmetry.space_group_name_H-M   'P 1'
#
loop_
_entity.id
_entity.type
_entity.pdbx_description
1 polymer ?
#
loop_
_entity_poly.entity_id
_entity_poly.type
_entity_poly.pdbx_seq_one_letter_code
_entity_poly.pdbx_strand_id
1 'polypeptide(L)'
;MPSLPQPVTATSPLRGRSAEDSASLCHQRLATGGIVGNPGLQTCGPKRFPWLRLFGVATSLALTMAGVVGCANMVESRAIEKFATNLDSANLTALKTTASKDFNEKALRTADAMDDLKILNLPSGKSSVVKVEEIDPKRKRVTVEVGEQKKEIFYELVLDEKWKEWVVDDVFMKQRKKGVTAYKSVTEQMDLLLSVREGIESWNSGEVDPICDRLTPEFAAAIRNLPEEYRVKLTAIVAGKKRSAKSTKPEASLDDKTAVVRLPRERGETVWTLQLQEGHWLVSDIAIDSKEESEQIPSVYKQSLAVLRCVEFLDAYATHDREVLKPFCSSEFYEGAIALGELSLVNLPRPADASHTIEVKIQKTRADFTLTGKENVIHVAMHRQGGDIVIGDQPPVYEVSEVSVYDIATNQEQHLTAVFTAQAMLELFAEAISQRDVVTLRQLSTHDFTKRVWSKANDQNLPGLPLDVFNEPEMQIVGRKFEGALTRFFVVQGGQELTYYLREQQGQFRIDDIEWKVPGRPASVKMTAELLIPLQNFAFAISLGRDPAYQQVALEGLQKCCSDEFNRIVWRQTRFVPNSGMSADTFMATDLKAVVLGEGQARIILGDHRFGAEVRLIKEGEQYAIDEILLIAGAEEAQRLDLRRTLRTQLAEGTAQPPAVIGREEVVGRLSTDGKVMRDSQVVPAGGEFPSGGSQIAPKAPSHVESQMMPGRLPVEPLQRPTEMPATTPATPAMDSAAVPKTQVATPPPVAVKPATQQQTTADWANAQFDAAFDDATISGQSEPTPTKP
;
A
#
# COMPACT_ATOMS: atom_id res chain seq x y z
N MET A 1 -35.22 0.29 -39.31
CA MET A 1 -35.79 1.43 -38.56
C MET A 1 -36.46 0.90 -37.30
N PRO A 2 -36.52 1.66 -36.20
CA PRO A 2 -35.87 2.96 -35.98
C PRO A 2 -34.38 2.81 -35.64
N SER A 3 -33.74 3.87 -35.14
CA SER A 3 -32.29 4.00 -34.91
C SER A 3 -31.98 4.50 -33.49
N LEU A 4 -30.88 4.02 -32.90
CA LEU A 4 -30.34 4.54 -31.63
C LEU A 4 -29.41 5.76 -31.87
N PRO A 5 -29.35 6.73 -30.94
CA PRO A 5 -28.48 7.90 -31.05
C PRO A 5 -27.03 7.61 -30.63
N GLN A 6 -26.09 8.40 -31.14
CA GLN A 6 -24.67 8.37 -30.75
C GLN A 6 -24.35 9.34 -29.59
N PRO A 7 -23.32 9.07 -28.77
CA PRO A 7 -22.83 10.00 -27.74
C PRO A 7 -22.04 11.17 -28.34
N VAL A 8 -22.04 12.31 -27.65
CA VAL A 8 -21.35 13.54 -28.07
C VAL A 8 -19.96 13.64 -27.42
N THR A 9 -18.93 13.83 -28.23
CA THR A 9 -17.56 14.17 -27.77
C THR A 9 -17.43 15.65 -27.42
N ALA A 10 -16.81 15.98 -26.28
CA ALA A 10 -16.46 17.35 -25.90
C ALA A 10 -14.93 17.50 -25.75
N THR A 11 -14.39 18.60 -26.26
CA THR A 11 -12.94 18.84 -26.45
C THR A 11 -12.24 19.53 -25.27
N SER A 12 -10.99 19.15 -25.01
CA SER A 12 -10.05 19.94 -24.21
C SER A 12 -9.51 21.16 -24.97
N PRO A 13 -9.09 22.23 -24.26
CA PRO A 13 -8.10 23.19 -24.76
C PRO A 13 -6.82 23.23 -23.89
N LEU A 14 -5.70 23.65 -24.49
CA LEU A 14 -4.38 23.76 -23.84
C LEU A 14 -3.85 25.21 -23.84
N ARG A 15 -3.06 25.57 -22.81
CA ARG A 15 -2.04 26.66 -22.71
C ARG A 15 -2.39 28.03 -23.32
N GLY A 16 -2.41 29.16 -22.61
CA GLY A 16 -1.55 29.58 -21.48
C GLY A 16 -1.00 31.00 -21.73
N ARG A 17 -0.52 31.70 -20.68
CA ARG A 17 0.43 32.83 -20.77
C ARG A 17 1.06 33.14 -19.39
N SER A 18 2.05 34.03 -19.39
CA SER A 18 3.12 34.18 -18.39
C SER A 18 2.92 35.32 -17.37
N ALA A 19 3.81 35.32 -16.36
CA ALA A 19 4.29 36.44 -15.52
C ALA A 19 3.59 36.72 -14.18
N GLU A 20 4.43 36.71 -13.12
CA GLU A 20 4.64 37.72 -12.05
C GLU A 20 3.40 38.42 -11.45
N ASP A 21 3.24 38.59 -10.12
CA ASP A 21 4.26 39.01 -9.14
C ASP A 21 3.84 38.78 -7.64
N SER A 22 4.80 38.86 -6.71
CA SER A 22 4.74 39.35 -5.31
C SER A 22 3.82 38.76 -4.20
N ALA A 23 4.44 37.89 -3.38
CA ALA A 23 4.69 38.04 -1.91
C ALA A 23 3.58 37.90 -0.80
N SER A 24 4.06 37.54 0.40
CA SER A 24 3.43 37.69 1.75
C SER A 24 2.11 36.93 2.02
N LEU A 25 2.03 35.75 2.64
CA LEU A 25 2.79 35.13 3.75
C LEU A 25 2.62 35.86 5.12
N CYS A 26 1.82 35.28 6.03
CA CYS A 26 1.86 35.61 7.47
C CYS A 26 1.41 34.41 8.32
N HIS A 27 2.11 34.15 9.44
CA HIS A 27 1.93 32.98 10.29
C HIS A 27 1.51 33.35 11.74
N GLN A 28 1.08 32.34 12.49
CA GLN A 28 0.70 32.41 13.91
C GLN A 28 1.87 32.88 14.82
N ARG A 29 1.60 33.62 15.92
CA ARG A 29 1.64 33.11 17.33
C ARG A 29 1.53 34.18 18.45
N LEU A 30 0.73 33.81 19.47
CA LEU A 30 0.86 33.95 20.94
C LEU A 30 1.86 34.95 21.59
N ALA A 31 1.35 35.81 22.50
CA ALA A 31 1.96 36.32 23.76
C ALA A 31 0.88 37.10 24.57
N THR A 32 0.33 36.65 25.71
CA THR A 32 0.81 36.67 27.13
C THR A 32 0.90 38.06 27.82
N GLY A 33 0.17 38.23 28.94
CA GLY A 33 0.32 39.35 29.90
C GLY A 33 -0.93 40.27 30.05
N GLY A 34 -1.23 40.87 31.21
CA GLY A 34 -0.48 40.76 32.47
C GLY A 34 -0.83 41.64 33.69
N ILE A 35 -2.07 42.14 33.87
CA ILE A 35 -2.61 42.79 35.12
C ILE A 35 -1.98 44.14 35.58
N VAL A 36 -2.86 45.04 36.08
CA VAL A 36 -2.70 46.10 37.13
C VAL A 36 -3.19 47.49 36.66
N GLY A 37 -4.04 48.15 37.48
CA GLY A 37 -4.25 49.61 37.41
C GLY A 37 -5.72 50.12 37.37
N ASN A 38 -6.36 50.25 38.55
CA ASN A 38 -7.43 51.24 38.80
C ASN A 38 -6.73 52.53 39.36
N PRO A 39 -7.33 53.77 39.44
CA PRO A 39 -8.77 54.08 39.56
C PRO A 39 -9.30 55.36 38.85
N GLY A 40 -10.63 55.59 38.92
CA GLY A 40 -11.19 56.91 39.31
C GLY A 40 -12.00 57.80 38.32
N LEU A 41 -13.28 58.02 38.67
CA LEU A 41 -14.08 59.28 38.58
C LEU A 41 -14.37 60.03 37.23
N GLN A 42 -15.67 60.35 37.03
CA GLN A 42 -16.25 61.60 36.46
C GLN A 42 -16.05 61.93 34.94
N THR A 43 -16.90 62.70 34.19
CA THR A 43 -18.37 62.99 34.18
C THR A 43 -18.83 63.64 32.83
N CYS A 44 -20.12 63.50 32.45
CA CYS A 44 -20.99 64.47 31.74
C CYS A 44 -20.75 65.04 30.30
N GLY A 45 -21.49 64.52 29.30
CA GLY A 45 -22.32 65.27 28.30
C GLY A 45 -21.68 66.26 27.29
N PRO A 46 -22.45 67.14 26.58
CA PRO A 46 -23.93 67.32 26.57
C PRO A 46 -24.62 67.75 25.21
N LYS A 47 -25.98 67.93 25.23
CA LYS A 47 -26.88 68.73 24.31
C LYS A 47 -27.18 68.18 22.87
N ARG A 48 -28.44 68.01 22.40
CA ARG A 48 -29.59 68.93 22.02
C ARG A 48 -29.46 69.52 20.59
N PHE A 49 -30.51 69.77 19.76
CA PHE A 49 -31.78 70.51 20.01
C PHE A 49 -32.96 70.16 19.00
N PRO A 50 -34.04 70.95 18.70
CA PRO A 50 -35.44 70.42 18.58
C PRO A 50 -36.17 70.64 17.23
N TRP A 51 -37.52 70.48 17.16
CA TRP A 51 -38.51 71.51 16.72
C TRP A 51 -39.98 71.17 17.10
N LEU A 52 -40.94 72.07 16.79
CA LEU A 52 -42.35 72.16 17.28
C LEU A 52 -43.34 72.59 16.15
N ARG A 53 -44.70 72.62 16.24
CA ARG A 53 -45.78 71.92 17.00
C ARG A 53 -47.16 72.57 16.61
N LEU A 54 -48.31 71.94 16.94
CA LEU A 54 -49.72 72.46 16.83
C LEU A 54 -50.31 72.43 15.39
N PHE A 55 -51.63 72.58 15.10
CA PHE A 55 -52.86 72.85 15.90
C PHE A 55 -54.15 72.31 15.18
N GLY A 56 -55.36 72.54 15.73
CA GLY A 56 -56.70 72.27 15.14
C GLY A 56 -57.26 70.85 15.41
N VAL A 57 -58.33 70.55 16.18
CA VAL A 57 -59.56 71.21 16.72
C VAL A 57 -60.82 71.11 15.83
N ALA A 58 -61.72 70.16 16.11
CA ALA A 58 -63.21 70.31 16.16
C ALA A 58 -64.00 69.01 16.52
N THR A 59 -64.75 69.03 17.64
CA THR A 59 -66.04 68.35 17.98
C THR A 59 -66.44 66.93 17.48
N SER A 60 -66.62 66.02 18.45
CA SER A 60 -67.85 65.24 18.80
C SER A 60 -68.62 64.38 17.77
N LEU A 61 -68.81 63.07 18.04
CA LEU A 61 -70.00 62.45 18.71
C LEU A 61 -69.89 60.90 18.78
N ALA A 62 -70.56 60.25 19.76
CA ALA A 62 -70.68 58.79 20.01
C ALA A 62 -69.35 58.03 20.31
N LEU A 63 -69.17 57.20 21.34
CA LEU A 63 -69.98 56.24 22.12
C LEU A 63 -70.06 54.83 21.48
N THR A 64 -69.87 53.80 22.32
CA THR A 64 -69.95 52.34 22.04
C THR A 64 -69.03 51.77 20.95
N MET A 65 -67.90 51.19 21.36
CA MET A 65 -67.70 49.72 21.36
C MET A 65 -66.35 49.36 22.02
N ALA A 66 -66.40 48.86 23.25
CA ALA A 66 -65.27 48.21 23.90
C ALA A 66 -65.59 46.72 24.03
N GLY A 67 -64.82 45.85 23.36
CA GLY A 67 -65.06 44.41 23.39
C GLY A 67 -64.07 43.59 22.57
N VAL A 68 -63.76 42.39 23.09
CA VAL A 68 -63.13 41.25 22.40
C VAL A 68 -61.75 41.49 21.76
N VAL A 69 -60.72 41.62 22.60
CA VAL A 69 -59.34 41.21 22.26
C VAL A 69 -58.79 40.14 23.24
N GLY A 70 -59.48 39.88 24.36
CA GLY A 70 -58.98 39.05 25.46
C GLY A 70 -59.24 37.53 25.39
N CYS A 71 -59.84 36.99 24.32
CA CYS A 71 -60.32 35.60 24.29
C CYS A 71 -59.88 34.76 23.07
N ALA A 72 -59.07 35.32 22.15
CA ALA A 72 -58.83 34.70 20.84
C ALA A 72 -58.06 33.36 20.88
N ASN A 73 -57.16 33.17 21.86
CA ASN A 73 -56.23 32.03 21.90
C ASN A 73 -56.60 30.97 22.96
N MET A 74 -57.86 30.97 23.45
CA MET A 74 -58.26 30.16 24.60
C MET A 74 -58.30 28.65 24.29
N VAL A 75 -58.56 28.27 23.04
CA VAL A 75 -58.65 26.85 22.63
C VAL A 75 -57.25 26.26 22.46
N GLU A 76 -56.35 26.99 21.82
CA GLU A 76 -54.95 26.66 21.60
C GLU A 76 -54.20 26.55 22.94
N SER A 77 -54.41 27.52 23.84
CA SER A 77 -53.83 27.48 25.18
C SER A 77 -54.27 26.24 25.95
N ARG A 78 -55.56 25.87 25.86
CA ARG A 78 -56.12 24.70 26.54
C ARG A 78 -55.62 23.37 25.97
N ALA A 79 -55.37 23.29 24.66
CA ALA A 79 -54.76 22.11 24.03
C ALA A 79 -53.33 21.89 24.54
N ILE A 80 -52.53 22.96 24.57
CA ILE A 80 -51.14 22.91 25.04
C ILE A 80 -51.08 22.64 26.56
N GLU A 81 -51.96 23.25 27.36
CA GLU A 81 -52.05 23.01 28.81
C GLU A 81 -52.47 21.57 29.15
N LYS A 82 -53.43 20.99 28.40
CA LYS A 82 -53.78 19.56 28.48
C LYS A 82 -52.54 18.68 28.22
N PHE A 83 -51.83 18.93 27.11
CA PHE A 83 -50.66 18.15 26.70
C PHE A 83 -49.51 18.25 27.72
N ALA A 84 -49.17 19.47 28.14
CA ALA A 84 -48.13 19.72 29.15
C ALA A 84 -48.47 19.06 30.50
N THR A 85 -49.75 19.10 30.92
CA THR A 85 -50.19 18.42 32.16
C THR A 85 -50.09 16.90 32.05
N ASN A 86 -50.41 16.31 30.89
CA ASN A 86 -50.25 14.87 30.63
C ASN A 86 -48.77 14.44 30.60
N LEU A 87 -47.89 15.31 30.10
CA LEU A 87 -46.44 15.12 30.08
C LEU A 87 -45.85 15.18 31.50
N ASP A 88 -46.13 16.25 32.27
CA ASP A 88 -45.65 16.45 33.65
C ASP A 88 -46.17 15.36 34.61
N SER A 89 -47.39 14.84 34.39
CA SER A 89 -47.96 13.72 35.15
C SER A 89 -47.53 12.32 34.64
N ALA A 90 -46.67 12.27 33.63
CA ALA A 90 -46.15 11.05 33.00
C ALA A 90 -47.20 10.04 32.49
N ASN A 91 -48.41 10.51 32.17
CA ASN A 91 -49.53 9.66 31.79
C ASN A 91 -49.56 9.40 30.27
N LEU A 92 -48.83 8.37 29.83
CA LEU A 92 -48.74 7.98 28.42
C LEU A 92 -50.12 7.84 27.75
N THR A 93 -51.08 7.19 28.40
CA THR A 93 -52.43 6.96 27.84
C THR A 93 -53.17 8.27 27.60
N ALA A 94 -53.12 9.21 28.55
CA ALA A 94 -53.73 10.53 28.39
C ALA A 94 -52.96 11.37 27.34
N LEU A 95 -51.63 11.33 27.36
CA LEU A 95 -50.77 12.04 26.40
C LEU A 95 -51.10 11.64 24.97
N LYS A 96 -51.29 10.33 24.71
CA LYS A 96 -51.71 9.81 23.39
C LYS A 96 -53.06 10.34 22.91
N THR A 97 -53.98 10.67 23.82
CA THR A 97 -55.28 11.29 23.47
C THR A 97 -55.22 12.80 23.24
N THR A 98 -54.07 13.43 23.50
CA THR A 98 -53.83 14.88 23.30
C THR A 98 -52.81 15.19 22.21
N ALA A 99 -52.33 14.16 21.51
CA ALA A 99 -51.33 14.24 20.46
C ALA A 99 -51.88 13.71 19.12
N SER A 100 -51.29 14.12 17.99
CA SER A 100 -51.68 13.67 16.66
C SER A 100 -51.37 12.18 16.42
N LYS A 101 -51.89 11.60 15.33
CA LYS A 101 -51.56 10.23 14.93
C LYS A 101 -50.05 10.07 14.68
N ASP A 102 -49.45 11.02 13.98
CA ASP A 102 -48.04 11.00 13.61
C ASP A 102 -47.14 11.13 14.85
N PHE A 103 -47.46 12.02 15.80
CA PHE A 103 -46.78 12.09 17.10
C PHE A 103 -46.90 10.77 17.88
N ASN A 104 -48.07 10.12 17.83
CA ASN A 104 -48.31 8.86 18.50
C ASN A 104 -47.51 7.69 17.90
N GLU A 105 -47.38 7.64 16.57
CA GLU A 105 -46.68 6.57 15.84
C GLU A 105 -45.16 6.76 15.81
N LYS A 106 -44.67 8.01 15.92
CA LYS A 106 -43.24 8.33 15.96
C LYS A 106 -42.70 8.49 17.38
N ALA A 107 -43.25 9.41 18.16
CA ALA A 107 -42.69 9.82 19.45
C ALA A 107 -43.16 8.97 20.65
N LEU A 108 -44.35 8.36 20.57
CA LEU A 108 -44.97 7.62 21.68
C LEU A 108 -45.17 6.13 21.41
N ARG A 109 -44.50 5.53 20.40
CA ARG A 109 -44.80 4.15 19.98
C ARG A 109 -44.51 3.09 21.05
N THR A 110 -43.41 3.23 21.81
CA THR A 110 -43.03 2.29 22.88
C THR A 110 -43.71 2.63 24.22
N ALA A 111 -43.69 1.67 25.16
CA ALA A 111 -44.12 1.92 26.54
C ALA A 111 -43.15 2.82 27.32
N ASP A 112 -41.86 2.77 26.98
CA ASP A 112 -40.79 3.51 27.64
C ASP A 112 -40.59 4.95 27.14
N ALA A 113 -41.32 5.38 26.10
CA ALA A 113 -41.22 6.72 25.52
C ALA A 113 -41.35 7.87 26.56
N MET A 114 -42.07 7.65 27.66
CA MET A 114 -42.16 8.61 28.76
C MET A 114 -40.84 8.80 29.54
N ASP A 115 -39.98 7.79 29.61
CA ASP A 115 -38.63 7.92 30.17
C ASP A 115 -37.70 8.64 29.19
N ASP A 116 -37.84 8.38 27.89
CA ASP A 116 -36.97 8.97 26.86
C ASP A 116 -37.30 10.45 26.59
N LEU A 117 -38.56 10.87 26.71
CA LEU A 117 -38.95 12.29 26.70
C LEU A 117 -38.23 13.12 27.77
N LYS A 118 -37.86 12.50 28.92
CA LYS A 118 -37.08 13.17 29.97
C LYS A 118 -35.64 13.45 29.52
N ILE A 119 -35.09 12.63 28.61
CA ILE A 119 -33.73 12.81 28.05
C ILE A 119 -33.65 14.10 27.24
N LEU A 120 -34.74 14.51 26.59
CA LEU A 120 -34.82 15.77 25.81
C LEU A 120 -34.87 17.04 26.67
N ASN A 121 -35.07 16.92 27.99
CA ASN A 121 -35.09 18.05 28.94
C ASN A 121 -36.10 19.15 28.53
N LEU A 122 -37.32 18.73 28.18
CA LEU A 122 -38.46 19.59 27.88
C LEU A 122 -38.69 20.58 29.05
N PRO A 123 -38.85 21.90 28.79
CA PRO A 123 -39.11 22.88 29.85
C PRO A 123 -40.45 22.63 30.55
N SER A 124 -40.40 22.37 31.86
CA SER A 124 -41.57 22.20 32.74
C SER A 124 -41.99 23.52 33.40
N GLY A 125 -43.28 23.65 33.74
CA GLY A 125 -43.83 24.77 34.51
C GLY A 125 -44.82 25.63 33.72
N LYS A 126 -45.22 26.77 34.32
CA LYS A 126 -46.28 27.63 33.74
C LYS A 126 -45.90 28.13 32.34
N SER A 127 -46.82 27.91 31.40
CA SER A 127 -46.74 28.31 30.00
C SER A 127 -47.55 29.58 29.72
N SER A 128 -47.03 30.47 28.89
CA SER A 128 -47.75 31.63 28.36
C SER A 128 -47.66 31.65 26.83
N VAL A 129 -48.80 31.66 26.14
CA VAL A 129 -48.84 31.85 24.68
C VAL A 129 -48.43 33.29 24.34
N VAL A 130 -47.44 33.43 23.47
CA VAL A 130 -46.91 34.72 22.99
C VAL A 130 -47.44 35.05 21.60
N LYS A 131 -47.55 34.05 20.73
CA LYS A 131 -47.97 34.22 19.32
C LYS A 131 -48.75 32.99 18.85
N VAL A 132 -49.73 33.21 17.98
CA VAL A 132 -50.38 32.16 17.18
C VAL A 132 -50.19 32.54 15.71
N GLU A 133 -49.74 31.61 14.90
CA GLU A 133 -49.62 31.70 13.45
C GLU A 133 -50.53 30.62 12.83
N GLU A 134 -51.44 31.01 11.96
CA GLU A 134 -52.24 30.07 11.18
C GLU A 134 -51.46 29.71 9.91
N ILE A 135 -51.11 28.43 9.76
CA ILE A 135 -50.38 27.92 8.58
C ILE A 135 -51.39 27.56 7.49
N ASP A 136 -52.41 26.80 7.88
CA ASP A 136 -53.56 26.43 7.06
C ASP A 136 -54.80 26.19 7.95
N PRO A 137 -56.02 26.05 7.41
CA PRO A 137 -57.25 25.91 8.21
C PRO A 137 -57.31 24.68 9.14
N LYS A 138 -56.35 23.74 9.05
CA LYS A 138 -56.21 22.58 9.93
C LYS A 138 -54.88 22.57 10.70
N ARG A 139 -53.92 23.45 10.43
CA ARG A 139 -52.60 23.51 11.10
C ARG A 139 -52.25 24.90 11.61
N LYS A 140 -51.93 25.00 12.90
CA LYS A 140 -51.50 26.24 13.58
C LYS A 140 -50.14 26.04 14.24
N ARG A 141 -49.31 27.08 14.26
CA ARG A 141 -48.06 27.13 15.03
C ARG A 141 -48.20 28.14 16.16
N VAL A 142 -47.89 27.72 17.39
CA VAL A 142 -48.11 28.50 18.61
C VAL A 142 -46.78 28.69 19.34
N THR A 143 -46.34 29.94 19.47
CA THR A 143 -45.16 30.31 20.26
C THR A 143 -45.54 30.44 21.73
N VAL A 144 -44.81 29.73 22.59
CA VAL A 144 -45.05 29.64 24.03
C VAL A 144 -43.75 29.95 24.77
N GLU A 145 -43.83 30.83 25.77
CA GLU A 145 -42.80 30.96 26.80
C GLU A 145 -43.13 30.02 27.97
N VAL A 146 -42.17 29.19 28.39
CA VAL A 146 -42.35 28.26 29.51
C VAL A 146 -41.35 28.51 30.65
N GLY A 147 -41.87 28.53 31.87
CA GLY A 147 -41.10 28.64 33.11
C GLY A 147 -40.54 30.05 33.40
N GLU A 148 -39.92 30.22 34.56
CA GLU A 148 -39.38 31.52 35.03
C GLU A 148 -38.31 32.10 34.09
N GLN A 149 -37.57 31.22 33.40
CA GLN A 149 -36.56 31.60 32.42
C GLN A 149 -37.15 31.99 31.04
N LYS A 150 -38.48 31.96 30.87
CA LYS A 150 -39.20 32.30 29.62
C LYS A 150 -38.60 31.57 28.40
N LYS A 151 -38.47 30.25 28.49
CA LYS A 151 -37.91 29.45 27.38
C LYS A 151 -38.92 29.39 26.25
N GLU A 152 -38.51 29.85 25.07
CA GLU A 152 -39.30 29.86 23.84
C GLU A 152 -39.39 28.44 23.23
N ILE A 153 -40.61 27.97 23.02
CA ILE A 153 -40.98 26.72 22.35
C ILE A 153 -42.03 27.04 21.29
N PHE A 154 -42.02 26.34 20.14
CA PHE A 154 -43.16 26.34 19.23
C PHE A 154 -43.90 25.01 19.32
N TYR A 155 -45.23 25.04 19.40
CA TYR A 155 -46.09 23.87 19.24
C TYR A 155 -46.74 23.94 17.86
N GLU A 156 -46.68 22.88 17.07
CA GLU A 156 -47.61 22.71 15.94
C GLU A 156 -48.84 21.96 16.42
N LEU A 157 -50.01 22.49 16.08
CA LEU A 157 -51.32 21.95 16.43
C LEU A 157 -52.04 21.56 15.15
N VAL A 158 -52.61 20.35 15.13
CA VAL A 158 -53.49 19.85 14.07
C VAL A 158 -54.92 19.75 14.60
N LEU A 159 -55.91 20.05 13.77
CA LEU A 159 -57.32 19.81 14.06
C LEU A 159 -57.66 18.32 13.84
N ASP A 160 -57.96 17.59 14.91
CA ASP A 160 -58.43 16.20 14.82
C ASP A 160 -59.86 16.18 14.23
N GLU A 161 -60.04 15.56 13.06
CA GLU A 161 -61.34 15.51 12.37
C GLU A 161 -62.41 14.69 13.11
N LYS A 162 -62.00 13.71 13.92
CA LYS A 162 -62.88 12.80 14.66
C LYS A 162 -63.51 13.48 15.89
N TRP A 163 -62.72 14.27 16.61
CA TRP A 163 -63.17 14.95 17.84
C TRP A 163 -63.41 16.45 17.67
N LYS A 164 -62.89 17.07 16.61
CA LYS A 164 -62.91 18.52 16.32
C LYS A 164 -62.24 19.36 17.41
N GLU A 165 -61.28 18.77 18.12
CA GLU A 165 -60.36 19.49 19.00
C GLU A 165 -58.99 19.68 18.33
N TRP A 166 -58.25 20.70 18.76
CA TRP A 166 -56.84 20.87 18.38
C TRP A 166 -55.97 19.97 19.26
N VAL A 167 -55.12 19.15 18.64
CA VAL A 167 -54.15 18.25 19.29
C VAL A 167 -52.72 18.67 18.93
N VAL A 168 -51.74 18.33 19.78
CA VAL A 168 -50.32 18.62 19.51
C VAL A 168 -49.79 17.66 18.45
N ASP A 169 -49.27 18.23 17.36
CA ASP A 169 -48.71 17.49 16.22
C ASP A 169 -47.18 17.38 16.32
N ASP A 170 -46.52 18.45 16.74
CA ASP A 170 -45.10 18.45 17.09
C ASP A 170 -44.74 19.59 18.05
N VAL A 171 -43.56 19.50 18.66
CA VAL A 171 -42.99 20.50 19.56
C VAL A 171 -41.57 20.85 19.10
N PHE A 172 -41.31 22.10 18.76
CA PHE A 172 -40.01 22.57 18.29
C PHE A 172 -39.23 23.27 19.41
N MET A 173 -38.06 22.73 19.75
CA MET A 173 -37.19 23.28 20.80
C MET A 173 -36.01 24.05 20.21
N LYS A 174 -35.74 25.24 20.78
CA LYS A 174 -34.59 26.09 20.45
C LYS A 174 -33.30 25.52 21.05
N GLN A 175 -32.49 24.83 20.27
CA GLN A 175 -31.18 24.30 20.68
C GLN A 175 -30.04 25.23 20.23
N ARG A 176 -29.09 25.50 21.13
CA ARG A 176 -27.87 26.29 20.83
C ARG A 176 -26.62 25.45 21.09
N LYS A 177 -25.88 25.08 20.03
CA LYS A 177 -24.64 24.27 20.10
C LYS A 177 -23.55 24.97 19.29
N LYS A 178 -22.36 25.17 19.89
CA LYS A 178 -21.20 25.87 19.29
C LYS A 178 -21.55 27.23 18.62
N GLY A 179 -22.43 28.02 19.24
CA GLY A 179 -22.83 29.35 18.78
C GLY A 179 -24.07 29.37 17.88
N VAL A 180 -24.24 28.38 17.01
CA VAL A 180 -25.41 28.21 16.12
C VAL A 180 -26.67 27.93 16.94
N THR A 181 -27.79 28.53 16.55
CA THR A 181 -29.14 28.26 17.07
C THR A 181 -30.00 27.60 16.00
N ALA A 182 -30.54 26.43 16.29
CA ALA A 182 -31.50 25.73 15.44
C ALA A 182 -32.76 25.40 16.25
N TYR A 183 -33.91 25.33 15.57
CA TYR A 183 -35.10 24.71 16.14
C TYR A 183 -35.14 23.26 15.65
N LYS A 184 -35.44 22.32 16.54
CA LYS A 184 -35.59 20.90 16.19
C LYS A 184 -36.93 20.35 16.64
N SER A 185 -37.53 19.51 15.81
CA SER A 185 -38.66 18.66 16.15
C SER A 185 -38.34 17.78 17.37
N VAL A 186 -39.26 17.70 18.31
CA VAL A 186 -39.23 16.70 19.39
C VAL A 186 -39.65 15.34 18.83
N THR A 187 -40.55 15.30 17.86
CA THR A 187 -41.02 14.07 17.22
C THR A 187 -39.89 13.33 16.49
N GLU A 188 -39.10 14.02 15.66
CA GLU A 188 -37.94 13.43 14.97
C GLU A 188 -36.85 12.98 15.95
N GLN A 189 -36.60 13.77 17.00
CA GLN A 189 -35.63 13.40 18.05
C GLN A 189 -36.09 12.16 18.82
N MET A 190 -37.39 12.04 19.13
CA MET A 190 -37.94 10.84 19.79
C MET A 190 -37.93 9.62 18.87
N ASP A 191 -38.31 9.77 17.60
CA ASP A 191 -38.25 8.69 16.60
C ASP A 191 -36.83 8.13 16.44
N LEU A 192 -35.83 9.02 16.34
CA LEU A 192 -34.42 8.65 16.32
C LEU A 192 -33.99 7.93 17.60
N LEU A 193 -34.36 8.45 18.79
CA LEU A 193 -34.02 7.85 20.08
C LEU A 193 -34.63 6.45 20.25
N LEU A 194 -35.91 6.28 19.88
CA LEU A 194 -36.61 5.00 19.96
C LEU A 194 -36.06 3.99 18.94
N SER A 195 -35.77 4.43 17.71
CA SER A 195 -35.14 3.57 16.69
C SER A 195 -33.75 3.10 17.11
N VAL A 196 -32.97 3.95 17.80
CA VAL A 196 -31.68 3.56 18.40
C VAL A 196 -31.86 2.58 19.57
N ARG A 197 -32.84 2.75 20.48
CA ARG A 197 -33.10 1.75 21.53
C ARG A 197 -33.54 0.41 20.94
N GLU A 198 -34.50 0.43 20.01
CA GLU A 198 -35.01 -0.78 19.33
C GLU A 198 -33.87 -1.52 18.61
N GLY A 199 -32.94 -0.77 17.98
CA GLY A 199 -31.70 -1.33 17.44
C GLY A 199 -30.79 -1.94 18.52
N ILE A 200 -30.51 -1.22 19.61
CA ILE A 200 -29.68 -1.72 20.73
C ILE A 200 -30.27 -3.02 21.31
N GLU A 201 -31.58 -3.10 21.47
CA GLU A 201 -32.28 -4.29 21.95
C GLU A 201 -32.17 -5.45 20.96
N SER A 202 -32.26 -5.17 19.66
CA SER A 202 -32.07 -6.16 18.58
C SER A 202 -30.65 -6.72 18.57
N TRP A 203 -29.61 -5.87 18.63
CA TRP A 203 -28.22 -6.35 18.76
C TRP A 203 -27.97 -7.11 20.07
N ASN A 204 -28.71 -6.81 21.15
CA ASN A 204 -28.62 -7.52 22.43
C ASN A 204 -29.35 -8.88 22.48
N SER A 205 -30.23 -9.19 21.51
CA SER A 205 -30.81 -10.54 21.36
C SER A 205 -29.80 -11.51 20.74
N GLY A 206 -29.01 -11.03 19.78
CA GLY A 206 -28.09 -11.83 18.97
C GLY A 206 -28.73 -12.46 17.73
N GLU A 207 -30.03 -12.26 17.53
CA GLU A 207 -30.81 -12.86 16.42
C GLU A 207 -30.64 -12.04 15.14
N VAL A 208 -30.39 -12.72 14.01
CA VAL A 208 -30.00 -12.07 12.74
C VAL A 208 -31.13 -11.21 12.16
N ASP A 209 -32.36 -11.74 12.07
CA ASP A 209 -33.45 -11.01 11.41
C ASP A 209 -33.90 -9.75 12.18
N PRO A 210 -34.11 -9.77 13.53
CA PRO A 210 -34.37 -8.55 14.29
C PRO A 210 -33.28 -7.49 14.16
N ILE A 211 -32.00 -7.88 14.01
CA ILE A 211 -30.91 -6.95 13.71
C ILE A 211 -31.08 -6.37 12.31
N CYS A 212 -31.24 -7.22 11.30
CA CYS A 212 -31.34 -6.83 9.89
C CYS A 212 -32.52 -5.91 9.59
N ASP A 213 -33.66 -6.10 10.25
CA ASP A 213 -34.86 -5.24 10.12
C ASP A 213 -34.63 -3.80 10.60
N ARG A 214 -33.47 -3.51 11.23
CA ARG A 214 -33.06 -2.18 11.72
C ARG A 214 -31.88 -1.58 10.96
N LEU A 215 -31.32 -2.29 9.97
CA LEU A 215 -30.23 -1.79 9.13
C LEU A 215 -30.76 -1.29 7.78
N THR A 216 -29.98 -0.52 7.02
CA THR A 216 -30.32 -0.27 5.61
C THR A 216 -30.20 -1.58 4.81
N PRO A 217 -30.89 -1.72 3.65
CA PRO A 217 -30.92 -2.99 2.90
C PRO A 217 -29.54 -3.54 2.54
N GLU A 218 -28.57 -2.66 2.26
CA GLU A 218 -27.20 -3.01 1.89
C GLU A 218 -26.42 -3.57 3.09
N PHE A 219 -26.58 -2.96 4.26
CA PHE A 219 -25.93 -3.41 5.49
C PHE A 219 -26.61 -4.68 6.05
N ALA A 220 -27.93 -4.79 5.92
CA ALA A 220 -28.67 -6.02 6.20
C ALA A 220 -28.20 -7.20 5.33
N ALA A 221 -28.02 -6.98 4.02
CA ALA A 221 -27.48 -7.98 3.11
C ALA A 221 -26.04 -8.38 3.47
N ALA A 222 -25.18 -7.40 3.81
CA ALA A 222 -23.81 -7.66 4.23
C ALA A 222 -23.76 -8.52 5.51
N ILE A 223 -24.58 -8.23 6.53
CA ILE A 223 -24.63 -9.00 7.79
C ILE A 223 -25.20 -10.41 7.58
N ARG A 224 -26.24 -10.59 6.75
CA ARG A 224 -26.84 -11.91 6.49
C ARG A 224 -25.85 -12.88 5.84
N ASN A 225 -25.04 -12.40 4.90
CA ASN A 225 -24.12 -13.22 4.12
C ASN A 225 -22.82 -13.61 4.87
N LEU A 226 -22.54 -13.04 6.05
CA LEU A 226 -21.32 -13.35 6.81
C LEU A 226 -21.25 -14.82 7.27
N PRO A 227 -20.05 -15.43 7.33
CA PRO A 227 -19.85 -16.71 8.00
C PRO A 227 -20.37 -16.69 9.44
N GLU A 228 -21.04 -17.76 9.86
CA GLU A 228 -21.83 -17.74 11.10
C GLU A 228 -21.00 -17.48 12.36
N GLU A 229 -19.84 -18.12 12.51
CA GLU A 229 -18.95 -17.91 13.65
C GLU A 229 -18.48 -16.45 13.74
N TYR A 230 -18.12 -15.86 12.60
CA TYR A 230 -17.70 -14.47 12.52
C TYR A 230 -18.85 -13.50 12.78
N ARG A 231 -20.05 -13.79 12.27
CA ARG A 231 -21.28 -13.03 12.53
C ARG A 231 -21.62 -13.02 14.02
N VAL A 232 -21.50 -14.16 14.70
CA VAL A 232 -21.69 -14.26 16.16
C VAL A 232 -20.62 -13.47 16.92
N LYS A 233 -19.34 -13.58 16.54
CA LYS A 233 -18.23 -12.78 17.09
C LYS A 233 -18.49 -11.28 16.94
N LEU A 234 -18.87 -10.83 15.74
CA LEU A 234 -19.17 -9.44 15.41
C LEU A 234 -20.36 -8.89 16.20
N THR A 235 -21.47 -9.62 16.24
CA THR A 235 -22.68 -9.24 17.00
C THR A 235 -22.40 -9.15 18.50
N ALA A 236 -21.60 -10.05 19.06
CA ALA A 236 -21.16 -9.97 20.45
C ALA A 236 -20.28 -8.74 20.72
N ILE A 237 -19.37 -8.38 19.80
CA ILE A 237 -18.54 -7.17 19.91
C ILE A 237 -19.39 -5.89 19.82
N VAL A 238 -20.41 -5.84 18.94
CA VAL A 238 -21.32 -4.69 18.79
C VAL A 238 -22.25 -4.52 20.01
N ALA A 239 -22.87 -5.60 20.49
CA ALA A 239 -23.69 -5.57 21.70
C ALA A 239 -22.85 -5.23 22.95
N GLY A 240 -21.69 -5.87 23.08
CA GLY A 240 -20.81 -5.76 24.24
C GLY A 240 -21.43 -6.30 25.53
N LYS A 241 -20.92 -5.83 26.67
CA LYS A 241 -21.51 -6.15 27.98
C LYS A 241 -22.87 -5.49 28.14
N LYS A 242 -23.88 -6.28 28.54
CA LYS A 242 -25.27 -5.85 28.71
C LYS A 242 -25.44 -4.75 29.77
N ARG A 243 -25.37 -3.48 29.34
CA ARG A 243 -25.95 -2.34 30.07
C ARG A 243 -27.45 -2.31 29.83
N SER A 244 -28.22 -1.78 30.80
CA SER A 244 -29.63 -1.51 30.55
C SER A 244 -29.78 -0.34 29.57
N ALA A 245 -30.63 -0.50 28.55
CA ALA A 245 -30.89 0.54 27.54
C ALA A 245 -31.52 1.83 28.13
N LYS A 246 -31.95 1.78 29.40
CA LYS A 246 -32.40 2.92 30.21
C LYS A 246 -31.28 3.72 30.87
N SER A 247 -30.04 3.20 30.93
CA SER A 247 -28.90 3.87 31.57
C SER A 247 -27.96 4.59 30.58
N THR A 248 -28.02 4.27 29.29
CA THR A 248 -27.24 4.94 28.24
C THR A 248 -27.94 6.20 27.78
N LYS A 249 -27.34 7.38 28.07
CA LYS A 249 -27.77 8.65 27.49
C LYS A 249 -27.06 8.87 26.15
N PRO A 250 -27.75 8.80 25.00
CA PRO A 250 -27.14 9.04 23.69
C PRO A 250 -26.82 10.52 23.46
N GLU A 251 -25.74 10.80 22.73
CA GLU A 251 -25.50 12.12 22.12
C GLU A 251 -25.77 12.06 20.62
N ALA A 252 -26.93 12.59 20.20
CA ALA A 252 -27.32 12.67 18.79
C ALA A 252 -26.88 13.99 18.13
N SER A 253 -26.32 13.88 16.93
CA SER A 253 -26.33 14.92 15.89
C SER A 253 -27.34 14.48 14.82
N LEU A 254 -28.21 15.39 14.41
CA LEU A 254 -29.29 15.14 13.45
C LEU A 254 -29.22 16.20 12.35
N ASP A 255 -29.40 15.75 11.11
CA ASP A 255 -29.42 16.49 9.86
C ASP A 255 -30.54 15.92 8.96
N ASP A 256 -30.96 16.63 7.91
CA ASP A 256 -32.24 16.41 7.19
C ASP A 256 -32.51 14.97 6.71
N LYS A 257 -31.44 14.17 6.48
CA LYS A 257 -31.54 12.76 6.07
C LYS A 257 -30.60 11.81 6.83
N THR A 258 -29.74 12.33 7.71
CA THR A 258 -28.72 11.54 8.39
C THR A 258 -28.64 11.88 9.87
N ALA A 259 -28.34 10.88 10.69
CA ALA A 259 -28.12 11.06 12.11
C ALA A 259 -26.85 10.32 12.55
N VAL A 260 -26.07 10.94 13.44
CA VAL A 260 -24.89 10.35 14.05
C VAL A 260 -25.08 10.36 15.56
N VAL A 261 -25.18 9.18 16.15
CA VAL A 261 -25.55 8.99 17.56
C VAL A 261 -24.40 8.30 18.31
N ARG A 262 -23.87 8.95 19.34
CA ARG A 262 -22.80 8.40 20.19
C ARG A 262 -23.38 7.78 21.45
N LEU A 263 -22.91 6.57 21.78
CA LEU A 263 -23.37 5.72 22.87
C LEU A 263 -22.20 5.36 23.79
N PRO A 264 -22.21 5.75 25.08
CA PRO A 264 -21.09 5.46 25.99
C PRO A 264 -21.06 3.98 26.40
N ARG A 265 -19.92 3.30 26.16
CA ARG A 265 -19.64 1.92 26.59
C ARG A 265 -18.94 1.89 27.95
N GLU A 266 -18.50 0.72 28.40
CA GLU A 266 -17.55 0.60 29.53
C GLU A 266 -16.12 0.99 29.15
N ARG A 267 -15.70 0.70 27.91
CA ARG A 267 -14.30 0.80 27.46
C ARG A 267 -14.06 1.84 26.35
N GLY A 268 -15.07 2.63 26.02
CA GLY A 268 -15.03 3.67 24.98
C GLY A 268 -16.44 4.11 24.58
N GLU A 269 -16.68 4.32 23.28
CA GLU A 269 -18.00 4.67 22.73
C GLU A 269 -18.34 3.89 21.46
N THR A 270 -19.64 3.78 21.17
CA THR A 270 -20.13 3.30 19.88
C THR A 270 -20.79 4.46 19.14
N VAL A 271 -20.43 4.67 17.87
CA VAL A 271 -20.98 5.72 17.02
C VAL A 271 -21.86 5.07 15.95
N TRP A 272 -23.16 5.31 16.00
CA TRP A 272 -24.14 4.79 15.05
C TRP A 272 -24.43 5.87 14.00
N THR A 273 -24.36 5.51 12.73
CA THR A 273 -24.79 6.37 11.62
C THR A 273 -26.09 5.82 11.06
N LEU A 274 -27.15 6.63 11.12
CA LEU A 274 -28.49 6.27 10.64
C LEU A 274 -28.88 7.16 9.45
N GLN A 275 -29.68 6.60 8.55
CA GLN A 275 -30.28 7.28 7.41
C GLN A 275 -31.82 7.23 7.50
N LEU A 276 -32.48 8.29 7.04
CA LEU A 276 -33.92 8.33 6.93
C LEU A 276 -34.36 7.73 5.59
N GLN A 277 -34.83 6.49 5.61
CA GLN A 277 -35.34 5.77 4.43
C GLN A 277 -36.82 5.43 4.64
N GLU A 278 -37.66 5.71 3.63
CA GLU A 278 -39.13 5.49 3.64
C GLU A 278 -39.91 6.09 4.85
N GLY A 279 -39.29 7.03 5.58
CA GLY A 279 -39.87 7.64 6.79
C GLY A 279 -39.43 7.00 8.11
N HIS A 280 -38.48 6.04 8.07
CA HIS A 280 -37.91 5.36 9.22
C HIS A 280 -36.38 5.57 9.32
N TRP A 281 -35.86 5.62 10.55
CA TRP A 281 -34.41 5.70 10.80
C TRP A 281 -33.77 4.31 10.82
N LEU A 282 -33.07 3.97 9.74
CA LEU A 282 -32.34 2.70 9.59
C LEU A 282 -30.83 2.92 9.83
N VAL A 283 -30.17 1.97 10.47
CA VAL A 283 -28.72 2.03 10.73
C VAL A 283 -27.96 1.70 9.45
N SER A 284 -27.12 2.63 8.98
CA SER A 284 -26.28 2.47 7.79
C SER A 284 -24.83 2.07 8.11
N ASP A 285 -24.34 2.41 9.31
CA ASP A 285 -23.03 1.97 9.80
C ASP A 285 -22.97 2.05 11.33
N ILE A 286 -22.05 1.29 11.92
CA ILE A 286 -21.72 1.31 13.35
C ILE A 286 -20.19 1.33 13.46
N ALA A 287 -19.63 2.28 14.19
CA ALA A 287 -18.23 2.29 14.58
C ALA A 287 -18.09 2.07 16.10
N ILE A 288 -17.05 1.36 16.53
CA ILE A 288 -16.71 1.10 17.92
C ILE A 288 -15.34 1.67 18.19
N ASP A 289 -15.28 2.70 19.02
CA ASP A 289 -14.03 3.17 19.62
C ASP A 289 -13.89 2.49 20.99
N SER A 290 -12.84 1.68 21.16
CA SER A 290 -12.53 1.00 22.42
C SER A 290 -11.05 1.14 22.74
N LYS A 291 -10.72 1.13 24.03
CA LYS A 291 -9.32 1.10 24.52
C LYS A 291 -8.62 -0.23 24.29
N GLU A 292 -9.36 -1.28 23.92
CA GLU A 292 -8.83 -2.60 23.60
C GLU A 292 -8.90 -2.76 22.08
N GLU A 293 -7.75 -2.89 21.42
CA GLU A 293 -7.63 -2.90 19.95
C GLU A 293 -8.48 -4.00 19.30
N SER A 294 -8.60 -5.16 19.94
CA SER A 294 -9.46 -6.27 19.52
C SER A 294 -10.98 -6.01 19.61
N GLU A 295 -11.40 -4.95 20.30
CA GLU A 295 -12.79 -4.45 20.27
C GLU A 295 -12.97 -3.25 19.32
N GLN A 296 -11.89 -2.67 18.77
CA GLN A 296 -11.98 -1.45 17.96
C GLN A 296 -12.41 -1.77 16.52
N ILE A 297 -13.51 -1.17 16.08
CA ILE A 297 -14.09 -1.37 14.74
C ILE A 297 -14.33 -0.01 14.09
N PRO A 298 -13.56 0.40 13.07
CA PRO A 298 -13.77 1.69 12.39
C PRO A 298 -15.11 1.79 11.66
N SER A 299 -15.69 0.65 11.24
CA SER A 299 -16.97 0.54 10.53
C SER A 299 -17.39 -0.93 10.41
N VAL A 300 -18.47 -1.32 11.08
CA VAL A 300 -19.03 -2.68 11.03
C VAL A 300 -19.53 -3.00 9.62
N TYR A 301 -20.10 -2.04 8.90
CA TYR A 301 -20.55 -2.26 7.52
C TYR A 301 -19.38 -2.55 6.58
N LYS A 302 -18.34 -1.70 6.59
CA LYS A 302 -17.16 -1.89 5.72
C LYS A 302 -16.36 -3.14 6.11
N GLN A 303 -16.31 -3.48 7.41
CA GLN A 303 -15.71 -4.72 7.88
C GLN A 303 -16.50 -5.95 7.44
N SER A 304 -17.83 -5.87 7.38
CA SER A 304 -18.66 -6.94 6.83
C SER A 304 -18.36 -7.15 5.34
N LEU A 305 -18.30 -6.06 4.55
CA LEU A 305 -17.95 -6.11 3.13
C LEU A 305 -16.54 -6.68 2.88
N ALA A 306 -15.55 -6.27 3.67
CA ALA A 306 -14.19 -6.79 3.54
C ALA A 306 -14.12 -8.29 3.87
N VAL A 307 -14.83 -8.75 4.92
CA VAL A 307 -14.91 -10.19 5.27
C VAL A 307 -15.56 -10.99 4.15
N LEU A 308 -16.69 -10.53 3.62
CA LEU A 308 -17.32 -11.15 2.46
C LEU A 308 -16.34 -11.25 1.29
N ARG A 309 -15.55 -10.20 1.02
CA ARG A 309 -14.60 -10.20 -0.09
C ARG A 309 -13.44 -11.19 0.08
N CYS A 310 -12.96 -11.38 1.32
CA CYS A 310 -11.99 -12.40 1.68
C CYS A 310 -12.58 -13.83 1.55
N VAL A 311 -13.83 -14.01 1.99
CA VAL A 311 -14.61 -15.25 1.85
C VAL A 311 -14.79 -15.63 0.38
N GLU A 312 -15.27 -14.70 -0.45
CA GLU A 312 -15.43 -14.88 -1.90
C GLU A 312 -14.11 -15.25 -2.60
N PHE A 313 -12.99 -14.62 -2.21
CA PHE A 313 -11.67 -14.96 -2.73
C PHE A 313 -11.24 -16.38 -2.37
N LEU A 314 -11.44 -16.82 -1.12
CA LEU A 314 -11.04 -18.16 -0.67
C LEU A 314 -11.88 -19.26 -1.36
N ASP A 315 -13.19 -19.05 -1.52
CA ASP A 315 -14.05 -19.95 -2.28
C ASP A 315 -13.67 -19.97 -3.77
N ALA A 316 -13.39 -18.82 -4.38
CA ALA A 316 -12.89 -18.73 -5.76
C ALA A 316 -11.55 -19.46 -5.92
N TYR A 317 -10.60 -19.28 -4.99
CA TYR A 317 -9.32 -19.97 -4.99
C TYR A 317 -9.49 -21.48 -4.98
N ALA A 318 -10.40 -21.99 -4.14
CA ALA A 318 -10.66 -23.41 -4.03
C ALA A 318 -11.31 -24.04 -5.28
N THR A 319 -11.76 -23.26 -6.26
CA THR A 319 -12.17 -23.75 -7.59
C THR A 319 -11.00 -24.02 -8.55
N HIS A 320 -9.82 -23.43 -8.27
CA HIS A 320 -8.65 -23.38 -9.15
C HIS A 320 -8.87 -22.67 -10.50
N ASP A 321 -9.99 -21.97 -10.70
CA ASP A 321 -10.26 -21.17 -11.90
C ASP A 321 -9.70 -19.74 -11.77
N ARG A 322 -8.76 -19.39 -12.65
CA ARG A 322 -8.07 -18.09 -12.66
C ARG A 322 -8.99 -16.94 -13.10
N GLU A 323 -9.88 -17.15 -14.06
CA GLU A 323 -10.77 -16.07 -14.51
C GLU A 323 -11.90 -15.80 -13.49
N VAL A 324 -12.25 -16.79 -12.65
CA VAL A 324 -13.08 -16.58 -11.46
C VAL A 324 -12.32 -15.85 -10.36
N LEU A 325 -11.05 -16.18 -10.10
CA LEU A 325 -10.19 -15.49 -9.12
C LEU A 325 -9.91 -14.02 -9.45
N LYS A 326 -9.72 -13.70 -10.74
CA LYS A 326 -9.28 -12.40 -11.26
C LYS A 326 -9.95 -11.16 -10.66
N PRO A 327 -11.30 -11.02 -10.59
CA PRO A 327 -11.95 -9.85 -10.00
C PRO A 327 -11.73 -9.67 -8.49
N PHE A 328 -11.19 -10.66 -7.79
CA PHE A 328 -10.91 -10.59 -6.34
C PHE A 328 -9.48 -10.13 -6.04
N CYS A 329 -8.58 -10.13 -7.02
CA CYS A 329 -7.16 -9.83 -6.89
C CYS A 329 -6.83 -8.41 -7.39
N SER A 330 -5.76 -7.81 -6.86
CA SER A 330 -5.15 -6.63 -7.49
C SER A 330 -4.52 -7.02 -8.84
N SER A 331 -4.35 -6.06 -9.74
CA SER A 331 -3.68 -6.31 -11.03
C SER A 331 -2.26 -6.85 -10.83
N GLU A 332 -1.52 -6.30 -9.86
CA GLU A 332 -0.15 -6.68 -9.53
C GLU A 332 -0.07 -8.12 -8.99
N PHE A 333 -0.97 -8.50 -8.07
CA PHE A 333 -1.03 -9.85 -7.51
C PHE A 333 -1.56 -10.88 -8.53
N TYR A 334 -2.52 -10.49 -9.37
CA TYR A 334 -3.04 -11.38 -10.40
C TYR A 334 -1.99 -11.68 -11.47
N GLU A 335 -1.38 -10.64 -12.06
CA GLU A 335 -0.40 -10.79 -13.14
C GLU A 335 0.94 -11.33 -12.63
N GLY A 336 1.35 -10.96 -11.41
CA GLY A 336 2.57 -11.46 -10.77
C GLY A 336 2.47 -12.91 -10.31
N ALA A 337 1.40 -13.28 -9.62
CA ALA A 337 1.30 -14.58 -8.93
C ALA A 337 0.24 -15.52 -9.53
N ILE A 338 -1.03 -15.11 -9.54
CA ILE A 338 -2.17 -16.01 -9.81
C ILE A 338 -2.23 -16.48 -11.27
N ALA A 339 -1.89 -15.61 -12.22
CA ALA A 339 -1.91 -15.91 -13.64
C ALA A 339 -0.86 -16.96 -14.05
N LEU A 340 0.30 -16.97 -13.37
CA LEU A 340 1.44 -17.83 -13.67
C LEU A 340 1.50 -19.08 -12.79
N GLY A 341 1.08 -18.97 -11.53
CA GLY A 341 1.26 -19.99 -10.50
C GLY A 341 0.40 -21.24 -10.65
N GLU A 342 0.92 -22.37 -10.18
CA GLU A 342 0.13 -23.58 -9.96
C GLU A 342 -0.58 -23.52 -8.60
N LEU A 343 -1.87 -23.20 -8.61
CA LEU A 343 -2.68 -22.99 -7.40
C LEU A 343 -2.74 -24.22 -6.48
N SER A 344 -2.58 -25.43 -7.01
CA SER A 344 -2.54 -26.69 -6.24
C SER A 344 -1.30 -26.85 -5.35
N LEU A 345 -0.28 -25.98 -5.47
CA LEU A 345 0.92 -26.02 -4.61
C LEU A 345 0.66 -25.52 -3.18
N VAL A 346 -0.39 -24.71 -2.95
CA VAL A 346 -0.73 -24.17 -1.63
C VAL A 346 -2.23 -24.29 -1.38
N ASN A 347 -2.62 -25.08 -0.38
CA ASN A 347 -4.03 -25.23 -0.02
C ASN A 347 -4.46 -24.13 0.94
N LEU A 348 -5.38 -23.26 0.50
CA LEU A 348 -6.08 -22.32 1.39
C LEU A 348 -7.38 -22.96 1.94
N PRO A 349 -7.78 -22.67 3.19
CA PRO A 349 -9.00 -23.20 3.79
C PRO A 349 -10.25 -22.58 3.16
N ARG A 350 -11.36 -23.32 3.12
CA ARG A 350 -12.64 -22.75 2.71
C ARG A 350 -13.30 -22.04 3.90
N PRO A 351 -14.03 -20.93 3.69
CA PRO A 351 -14.82 -20.29 4.73
C PRO A 351 -15.89 -21.16 5.39
N ALA A 352 -16.29 -22.25 4.73
CA ALA A 352 -17.19 -23.27 5.28
C ALA A 352 -16.49 -24.27 6.22
N ASP A 353 -15.16 -24.35 6.20
CA ASP A 353 -14.39 -25.25 7.07
C ASP A 353 -14.14 -24.55 8.42
N ALA A 354 -14.85 -24.96 9.48
CA ALA A 354 -14.71 -24.49 10.88
C ALA A 354 -13.37 -24.92 11.54
N SER A 355 -12.28 -24.75 10.80
CA SER A 355 -10.90 -25.14 11.10
C SER A 355 -10.01 -23.93 11.40
N HIS A 356 -10.44 -22.73 11.00
CA HIS A 356 -9.68 -21.48 11.10
C HIS A 356 -10.52 -20.37 11.73
N THR A 357 -10.02 -19.74 12.79
CA THR A 357 -10.66 -18.55 13.38
C THR A 357 -10.27 -17.31 12.56
N ILE A 358 -11.25 -16.53 12.12
CA ILE A 358 -11.02 -15.26 11.39
C ILE A 358 -10.86 -14.08 12.38
N GLU A 359 -9.78 -13.33 12.18
CA GLU A 359 -9.51 -12.04 12.80
C GLU A 359 -9.28 -10.99 11.70
N VAL A 360 -9.66 -9.74 11.94
CA VAL A 360 -9.63 -8.68 10.92
C VAL A 360 -9.17 -7.36 11.53
N LYS A 361 -8.14 -6.73 10.96
CA LYS A 361 -7.75 -5.35 11.26
C LYS A 361 -8.03 -4.50 10.03
N ILE A 362 -8.78 -3.40 10.18
CA ILE A 362 -9.06 -2.47 9.07
C ILE A 362 -8.38 -1.13 9.32
N GLN A 363 -7.50 -0.78 8.39
CA GLN A 363 -6.89 0.53 8.24
C GLN A 363 -7.60 1.31 7.13
N LYS A 364 -7.24 2.57 6.90
CA LYS A 364 -8.00 3.46 5.99
C LYS A 364 -8.11 2.93 4.55
N THR A 365 -7.01 2.38 4.04
CA THR A 365 -6.83 1.92 2.66
C THR A 365 -6.60 0.42 2.53
N ARG A 366 -6.52 -0.31 3.66
CA ARG A 366 -6.10 -1.71 3.73
C ARG A 366 -6.94 -2.47 4.76
N ALA A 367 -7.30 -3.71 4.45
CA ALA A 367 -7.90 -4.66 5.38
C ALA A 367 -6.99 -5.89 5.45
N ASP A 368 -6.59 -6.26 6.66
CA ASP A 368 -5.72 -7.39 6.94
C ASP A 368 -6.49 -8.47 7.68
N PHE A 369 -6.46 -9.68 7.14
CA PHE A 369 -7.11 -10.85 7.70
C PHE A 369 -6.07 -11.80 8.25
N THR A 370 -6.33 -12.35 9.43
CA THR A 370 -5.57 -13.47 10.00
C THR A 370 -6.54 -14.63 10.19
N LEU A 371 -6.27 -15.74 9.52
CA LEU A 371 -7.00 -16.98 9.63
C LEU A 371 -6.13 -17.97 10.41
N THR A 372 -6.43 -18.16 11.69
CA THR A 372 -5.63 -18.99 12.61
C THR A 372 -6.15 -20.42 12.62
N GLY A 373 -5.43 -21.34 11.98
CA GLY A 373 -5.71 -22.77 11.96
C GLY A 373 -4.95 -23.56 13.04
N LYS A 374 -4.90 -24.89 12.87
CA LYS A 374 -4.17 -25.82 13.77
C LYS A 374 -2.72 -26.09 13.33
N GLU A 375 -2.47 -26.04 12.03
CA GLU A 375 -1.20 -26.41 11.39
C GLU A 375 -0.52 -25.21 10.73
N ASN A 376 -1.32 -24.19 10.37
CA ASN A 376 -0.89 -22.96 9.73
C ASN A 376 -1.68 -21.74 10.25
N VAL A 377 -1.10 -20.56 10.01
CA VAL A 377 -1.75 -19.26 10.13
C VAL A 377 -1.67 -18.59 8.76
N ILE A 378 -2.78 -18.06 8.25
CA ILE A 378 -2.84 -17.48 6.91
C ILE A 378 -3.20 -16.01 7.01
N HIS A 379 -2.37 -15.16 6.41
CA HIS A 379 -2.59 -13.73 6.31
C HIS A 379 -3.05 -13.39 4.89
N VAL A 380 -4.22 -12.76 4.76
CA VAL A 380 -4.71 -12.22 3.48
C VAL A 380 -4.67 -10.70 3.57
N ALA A 381 -3.79 -10.09 2.77
CA ALA A 381 -3.68 -8.64 2.67
C ALA A 381 -4.63 -8.15 1.56
N MET A 382 -5.51 -7.21 1.88
CA MET A 382 -6.45 -6.62 0.92
C MET A 382 -6.30 -5.11 0.87
N HIS A 383 -6.18 -4.54 -0.33
CA HIS A 383 -6.20 -3.10 -0.54
C HIS A 383 -7.58 -2.61 -0.98
N ARG A 384 -7.90 -1.35 -0.69
CA ARG A 384 -9.17 -0.71 -1.08
C ARG A 384 -9.01 -0.01 -2.44
N GLN A 385 -9.87 -0.36 -3.40
CA GLN A 385 -9.92 0.28 -4.70
C GLN A 385 -10.24 1.80 -4.53
N GLY A 386 -9.46 2.68 -5.16
CA GLY A 386 -9.56 4.13 -5.00
C GLY A 386 -8.91 4.72 -3.73
N GLY A 387 -8.42 3.89 -2.81
CA GLY A 387 -7.67 4.31 -1.62
C GLY A 387 -8.48 5.13 -0.62
N ASP A 388 -7.93 6.26 -0.17
CA ASP A 388 -8.57 7.17 0.79
C ASP A 388 -9.72 8.00 0.15
N ILE A 389 -9.78 8.11 -1.18
CA ILE A 389 -10.77 8.94 -1.88
C ILE A 389 -12.12 8.23 -1.92
N VAL A 390 -13.09 8.76 -1.17
CA VAL A 390 -14.48 8.29 -1.20
C VAL A 390 -15.17 8.84 -2.45
N ILE A 391 -15.30 8.00 -3.49
CA ILE A 391 -15.94 8.34 -4.77
C ILE A 391 -17.47 8.24 -4.62
N GLY A 392 -18.07 9.23 -3.97
CA GLY A 392 -19.50 9.29 -3.68
C GLY A 392 -19.95 8.21 -2.68
N ASP A 393 -21.25 7.89 -2.69
CA ASP A 393 -21.86 6.94 -1.74
C ASP A 393 -21.62 5.45 -2.10
N GLN A 394 -20.65 5.14 -2.96
CA GLN A 394 -20.37 3.74 -3.33
C GLN A 394 -19.66 2.97 -2.19
N PRO A 395 -20.03 1.69 -1.96
CA PRO A 395 -19.37 0.86 -0.96
C PRO A 395 -17.89 0.64 -1.32
N PRO A 396 -17.00 0.44 -0.32
CA PRO A 396 -15.60 0.14 -0.60
C PRO A 396 -15.47 -1.23 -1.28
N VAL A 397 -14.87 -1.24 -2.47
CA VAL A 397 -14.38 -2.47 -3.10
C VAL A 397 -12.99 -2.78 -2.51
N TYR A 398 -12.78 -4.05 -2.15
CA TYR A 398 -11.50 -4.57 -1.69
C TYR A 398 -10.98 -5.62 -2.68
N GLU A 399 -9.65 -5.66 -2.83
CA GLU A 399 -8.92 -6.53 -3.75
C GLU A 399 -7.69 -7.11 -3.03
N VAL A 400 -7.51 -8.43 -3.08
CA VAL A 400 -6.39 -9.14 -2.46
C VAL A 400 -5.07 -8.75 -3.15
N SER A 401 -4.09 -8.31 -2.36
CA SER A 401 -2.78 -7.86 -2.83
C SER A 401 -1.65 -8.83 -2.53
N GLU A 402 -1.78 -9.69 -1.52
CA GLU A 402 -0.87 -10.82 -1.22
C GLU A 402 -1.55 -11.81 -0.27
N VAL A 403 -1.10 -13.06 -0.27
CA VAL A 403 -1.49 -14.08 0.71
C VAL A 403 -0.24 -14.78 1.26
N SER A 404 -0.01 -14.66 2.57
CA SER A 404 1.09 -15.32 3.26
C SER A 404 0.58 -16.52 4.07
N VAL A 405 1.22 -17.66 3.94
CA VAL A 405 0.94 -18.88 4.72
C VAL A 405 2.12 -19.17 5.65
N TYR A 406 1.90 -19.02 6.96
CA TYR A 406 2.84 -19.41 7.99
C TYR A 406 2.59 -20.85 8.45
N ASP A 407 3.54 -21.74 8.23
CA ASP A 407 3.51 -23.14 8.66
C ASP A 407 4.09 -23.27 10.08
N ILE A 408 3.27 -23.72 11.03
CA ILE A 408 3.62 -23.83 12.46
C ILE A 408 4.61 -24.98 12.70
N ALA A 409 4.58 -26.03 11.86
CA ALA A 409 5.44 -27.21 12.01
C ALA A 409 6.84 -26.99 11.41
N THR A 410 6.97 -26.24 10.30
CA THR A 410 8.27 -25.93 9.69
C THR A 410 8.84 -24.55 10.05
N ASN A 411 8.04 -23.68 10.69
CA ASN A 411 8.39 -22.29 10.99
C ASN A 411 8.88 -21.53 9.75
N GLN A 412 8.09 -21.62 8.67
CA GLN A 412 8.31 -20.92 7.41
C GLN A 412 7.10 -20.05 7.07
N GLU A 413 7.36 -18.85 6.56
CA GLU A 413 6.34 -17.94 6.02
C GLU A 413 6.45 -17.92 4.50
N GLN A 414 5.40 -18.38 3.82
CA GLN A 414 5.34 -18.57 2.37
C GLN A 414 4.37 -17.55 1.75
N HIS A 415 4.87 -16.53 1.06
CA HIS A 415 4.03 -15.66 0.23
C HIS A 415 3.61 -16.44 -1.03
N LEU A 416 2.35 -16.36 -1.48
CA LEU A 416 1.91 -17.06 -2.69
C LEU A 416 2.71 -16.61 -3.92
N THR A 417 3.01 -15.31 -4.03
CA THR A 417 3.89 -14.76 -5.06
C THR A 417 5.27 -15.43 -5.05
N ALA A 418 5.83 -15.74 -3.88
CA ALA A 418 7.09 -16.47 -3.76
C ALA A 418 6.98 -17.92 -4.25
N VAL A 419 5.98 -18.66 -3.75
CA VAL A 419 5.80 -20.09 -4.08
C VAL A 419 5.56 -20.30 -5.58
N PHE A 420 4.86 -19.37 -6.23
CA PHE A 420 4.50 -19.46 -7.64
C PHE A 420 5.58 -18.95 -8.61
N THR A 421 6.31 -17.89 -8.28
CA THR A 421 7.25 -17.25 -9.23
C THR A 421 8.71 -17.62 -9.00
N ALA A 422 9.12 -17.86 -7.75
CA ALA A 422 10.54 -17.79 -7.39
C ALA A 422 11.39 -18.90 -8.05
N GLN A 423 10.81 -20.06 -8.34
CA GLN A 423 11.52 -21.11 -9.10
C GLN A 423 11.71 -20.73 -10.57
N ALA A 424 10.68 -20.24 -11.27
CA ALA A 424 10.81 -19.83 -12.67
C ALA A 424 11.76 -18.63 -12.82
N MET A 425 11.74 -17.69 -11.88
CA MET A 425 12.68 -16.56 -11.83
C MET A 425 14.13 -17.03 -11.58
N LEU A 426 14.33 -18.08 -10.80
CA LEU A 426 15.63 -18.72 -10.59
C LEU A 426 16.13 -19.45 -11.84
N GLU A 427 15.27 -20.21 -12.51
CA GLU A 427 15.58 -20.93 -13.75
C GLU A 427 15.96 -19.97 -14.89
N LEU A 428 15.16 -18.92 -15.12
CA LEU A 428 15.47 -17.87 -16.10
C LEU A 428 16.76 -17.10 -15.74
N PHE A 429 17.05 -16.91 -14.45
CA PHE A 429 18.31 -16.29 -14.03
C PHE A 429 19.50 -17.20 -14.30
N ALA A 430 19.39 -18.51 -14.00
CA ALA A 430 20.43 -19.51 -14.25
C ALA A 430 20.77 -19.60 -15.74
N GLU A 431 19.76 -19.55 -16.62
CA GLU A 431 19.96 -19.44 -18.07
C GLU A 431 20.67 -18.12 -18.43
N ALA A 432 20.16 -16.96 -17.98
CA ALA A 432 20.72 -15.65 -18.32
C ALA A 432 22.18 -15.46 -17.86
N ILE A 433 22.57 -15.99 -16.68
CA ILE A 433 23.96 -15.94 -16.21
C ILE A 433 24.87 -16.86 -17.05
N SER A 434 24.38 -18.00 -17.53
CA SER A 434 25.14 -18.90 -18.41
C SER A 434 25.39 -18.28 -19.78
N GLN A 435 24.37 -17.65 -20.37
CA GLN A 435 24.42 -16.96 -21.67
C GLN A 435 25.11 -15.59 -21.59
N ARG A 436 25.43 -15.12 -20.38
CA ARG A 436 26.04 -13.81 -20.09
C ARG A 436 25.17 -12.62 -20.53
N ASP A 437 23.84 -12.78 -20.57
CA ASP A 437 22.89 -11.72 -20.97
C ASP A 437 22.71 -10.69 -19.85
N VAL A 438 23.46 -9.59 -19.96
CA VAL A 438 23.39 -8.45 -19.03
C VAL A 438 22.01 -7.77 -19.02
N VAL A 439 21.24 -7.82 -20.12
CA VAL A 439 19.91 -7.21 -20.19
C VAL A 439 18.90 -7.99 -19.36
N THR A 440 18.85 -9.31 -19.54
CA THR A 440 17.96 -10.18 -18.75
C THR A 440 18.42 -10.26 -17.29
N LEU A 441 19.72 -10.32 -17.01
CA LEU A 441 20.25 -10.25 -15.63
C LEU A 441 19.80 -8.98 -14.89
N ARG A 442 19.79 -7.82 -15.55
CA ARG A 442 19.25 -6.56 -14.98
C ARG A 442 17.76 -6.63 -14.68
N GLN A 443 16.99 -7.39 -15.45
CA GLN A 443 15.54 -7.54 -15.30
C GLN A 443 15.13 -8.57 -14.25
N LEU A 444 15.95 -9.59 -13.98
CA LEU A 444 15.67 -10.64 -12.99
C LEU A 444 16.26 -10.36 -11.60
N SER A 445 17.21 -9.43 -11.50
CA SER A 445 17.87 -9.07 -10.23
C SER A 445 17.14 -7.99 -9.43
N THR A 446 17.47 -7.84 -8.15
CA THR A 446 17.05 -6.70 -7.33
C THR A 446 17.69 -5.39 -7.79
N HIS A 447 17.08 -4.26 -7.40
CA HIS A 447 17.64 -2.94 -7.69
C HIS A 447 19.08 -2.79 -7.16
N ASP A 448 19.41 -3.31 -5.97
CA ASP A 448 20.76 -3.21 -5.40
C ASP A 448 21.81 -4.00 -6.21
N PHE A 449 21.49 -5.25 -6.58
CA PHE A 449 22.39 -6.08 -7.39
C PHE A 449 22.58 -5.48 -8.78
N THR A 450 21.50 -5.02 -9.42
CA THR A 450 21.57 -4.29 -10.70
C THR A 450 22.36 -2.98 -10.59
N LYS A 451 22.15 -2.18 -9.55
CA LYS A 451 22.86 -0.90 -9.34
C LYS A 451 24.36 -1.11 -9.12
N ARG A 452 24.75 -2.08 -8.27
CA ARG A 452 26.14 -2.30 -7.86
C ARG A 452 26.98 -3.06 -8.89
N VAL A 453 26.37 -4.04 -9.56
CA VAL A 453 27.03 -4.98 -10.47
C VAL A 453 26.59 -4.74 -11.92
N TRP A 454 25.36 -5.11 -12.27
CA TRP A 454 24.98 -5.24 -13.69
C TRP A 454 24.91 -3.91 -14.46
N SER A 455 24.75 -2.77 -13.79
CA SER A 455 24.80 -1.44 -14.42
C SER A 455 26.19 -1.08 -14.96
N LYS A 456 27.24 -1.63 -14.34
CA LYS A 456 28.67 -1.42 -14.66
C LYS A 456 29.22 -2.53 -15.56
N ALA A 457 28.47 -3.62 -15.70
CA ALA A 457 28.75 -4.73 -16.58
C ALA A 457 28.37 -4.43 -18.04
N ASN A 458 29.08 -5.07 -18.97
CA ASN A 458 28.80 -5.05 -20.39
C ASN A 458 29.27 -6.38 -21.03
N ASP A 459 28.81 -6.62 -22.26
CA ASP A 459 28.99 -7.88 -22.98
C ASP A 459 30.46 -8.25 -23.25
N GLN A 460 31.38 -7.28 -23.14
CA GLN A 460 32.82 -7.47 -23.32
C GLN A 460 33.57 -7.68 -22.00
N ASN A 461 33.01 -7.30 -20.85
CA ASN A 461 33.60 -7.50 -19.52
C ASN A 461 33.03 -8.70 -18.75
N LEU A 462 31.80 -9.13 -19.04
CA LEU A 462 31.17 -10.27 -18.38
C LEU A 462 31.89 -11.62 -18.58
N PRO A 463 32.44 -11.93 -19.78
CA PRO A 463 33.20 -13.17 -19.99
C PRO A 463 34.50 -13.26 -19.17
N GLY A 464 35.02 -12.12 -18.67
CA GLY A 464 36.19 -12.07 -17.77
C GLY A 464 35.85 -12.23 -16.28
N LEU A 465 34.58 -12.44 -15.92
CA LEU A 465 34.19 -12.76 -14.55
C LEU A 465 34.28 -14.28 -14.32
N PRO A 466 34.88 -14.75 -13.20
CA PRO A 466 35.15 -16.16 -12.94
C PRO A 466 33.89 -16.89 -12.44
N LEU A 467 32.88 -16.90 -13.31
CA LEU A 467 31.51 -17.38 -13.13
C LEU A 467 31.33 -18.76 -13.81
N ASP A 468 32.38 -19.58 -13.77
CA ASP A 468 32.49 -20.83 -14.54
C ASP A 468 31.49 -21.90 -14.09
N VAL A 469 31.16 -21.89 -12.79
CA VAL A 469 30.11 -22.72 -12.16
C VAL A 469 28.75 -22.53 -12.83
N PHE A 470 28.51 -21.35 -13.41
CA PHE A 470 27.28 -20.97 -14.08
C PHE A 470 27.29 -21.22 -15.59
N ASN A 471 28.35 -21.82 -16.15
CA ASN A 471 28.42 -22.12 -17.59
C ASN A 471 27.45 -23.25 -17.99
N GLU A 472 27.08 -24.10 -17.03
CA GLU A 472 26.03 -25.13 -17.17
C GLU A 472 24.74 -24.57 -16.57
N PRO A 473 23.67 -24.29 -17.36
CA PRO A 473 22.41 -23.75 -16.83
C PRO A 473 21.56 -24.81 -16.11
N GLU A 474 21.82 -26.10 -16.36
CA GLU A 474 21.14 -27.18 -15.65
C GLU A 474 21.50 -27.17 -14.16
N MET A 475 20.47 -27.19 -13.30
CA MET A 475 20.62 -27.13 -11.86
C MET A 475 19.63 -28.06 -11.16
N GLN A 476 20.03 -28.60 -10.00
CA GLN A 476 19.18 -29.41 -9.14
C GLN A 476 18.83 -28.64 -7.87
N ILE A 477 17.55 -28.31 -7.69
CA ILE A 477 17.05 -27.75 -6.43
C ILE A 477 17.03 -28.86 -5.37
N VAL A 478 17.92 -28.75 -4.37
CA VAL A 478 18.03 -29.70 -3.25
C VAL A 478 17.06 -29.34 -2.12
N GLY A 479 16.73 -28.05 -1.98
CA GLY A 479 15.76 -27.58 -1.00
C GLY A 479 15.40 -26.11 -1.16
N ARG A 480 14.36 -25.69 -0.46
CA ARG A 480 13.88 -24.30 -0.41
C ARG A 480 13.51 -23.93 1.02
N LYS A 481 13.71 -22.66 1.39
CA LYS A 481 13.23 -22.09 2.65
C LYS A 481 12.61 -20.73 2.39
N PHE A 482 11.38 -20.53 2.83
CA PHE A 482 10.70 -19.25 2.77
C PHE A 482 10.76 -18.54 4.13
N GLU A 483 11.15 -17.27 4.10
CA GLU A 483 11.31 -16.36 5.25
C GLU A 483 10.58 -15.04 4.90
N GLY A 484 9.30 -15.15 4.53
CA GLY A 484 8.46 -14.04 4.09
C GLY A 484 8.99 -13.42 2.80
N ALA A 485 9.31 -12.12 2.85
CA ALA A 485 9.89 -11.36 1.73
C ALA A 485 11.30 -11.82 1.29
N LEU A 486 11.91 -12.81 1.95
CA LEU A 486 13.14 -13.47 1.53
C LEU A 486 12.91 -14.97 1.29
N THR A 487 13.23 -15.46 0.11
CA THR A 487 13.23 -16.89 -0.23
C THR A 487 14.65 -17.36 -0.53
N ARG A 488 15.03 -18.53 0.00
CA ARG A 488 16.33 -19.17 -0.24
C ARG A 488 16.15 -20.47 -0.99
N PHE A 489 16.88 -20.66 -2.08
CA PHE A 489 16.99 -21.94 -2.79
C PHE A 489 18.38 -22.54 -2.59
N PHE A 490 18.42 -23.79 -2.13
CA PHE A 490 19.64 -24.58 -2.02
C PHE A 490 19.76 -25.44 -3.28
N VAL A 491 20.83 -25.24 -4.04
CA VAL A 491 20.95 -25.69 -5.44
C VAL A 491 22.28 -26.38 -5.65
N VAL A 492 22.32 -27.39 -6.51
CA VAL A 492 23.57 -27.92 -7.09
C VAL A 492 23.62 -27.57 -8.57
N GLN A 493 24.68 -26.87 -8.99
CA GLN A 493 24.95 -26.43 -10.37
C GLN A 493 26.46 -26.47 -10.62
N GLY A 494 26.91 -26.90 -11.80
CA GLY A 494 28.35 -27.01 -12.12
C GLY A 494 29.13 -27.89 -11.12
N GLY A 495 28.47 -28.85 -10.49
CA GLY A 495 29.02 -29.69 -9.41
C GLY A 495 29.26 -29.00 -8.06
N GLN A 496 28.77 -27.76 -7.85
CA GLN A 496 28.92 -27.02 -6.59
C GLN A 496 27.58 -26.77 -5.89
N GLU A 497 27.63 -26.73 -4.55
CA GLU A 497 26.51 -26.22 -3.73
C GLU A 497 26.44 -24.69 -3.80
N LEU A 498 25.29 -24.18 -4.27
CA LEU A 498 24.95 -22.76 -4.32
C LEU A 498 23.75 -22.47 -3.43
N THR A 499 23.66 -21.26 -2.89
CA THR A 499 22.45 -20.75 -2.22
C THR A 499 22.01 -19.45 -2.85
N TYR A 500 20.87 -19.47 -3.54
CA TYR A 500 20.29 -18.28 -4.17
C TYR A 500 19.35 -17.57 -3.19
N TYR A 501 19.48 -16.24 -3.13
CA TYR A 501 18.66 -15.38 -2.31
C TYR A 501 17.73 -14.57 -3.22
N LEU A 502 16.43 -14.82 -3.14
CA LEU A 502 15.40 -14.07 -3.86
C LEU A 502 14.64 -13.19 -2.89
N ARG A 503 14.53 -11.90 -3.19
CA ARG A 503 13.83 -10.91 -2.37
C ARG A 503 12.63 -10.37 -3.12
N GLU A 504 11.52 -10.17 -2.41
CA GLU A 504 10.36 -9.47 -2.96
C GLU A 504 10.69 -8.00 -3.21
N GLN A 505 10.40 -7.49 -4.42
CA GLN A 505 10.30 -6.07 -4.71
C GLN A 505 9.11 -5.83 -5.65
N GLN A 506 8.15 -4.99 -5.24
CA GLN A 506 6.99 -4.60 -6.06
C GLN A 506 6.15 -5.80 -6.55
N GLY A 507 5.79 -6.73 -5.64
CA GLY A 507 4.97 -7.91 -5.98
C GLY A 507 5.68 -8.92 -6.88
N GLN A 508 7.02 -8.90 -6.95
CA GLN A 508 7.82 -9.83 -7.75
C GLN A 508 9.07 -10.28 -6.98
N PHE A 509 9.38 -11.58 -7.01
CA PHE A 509 10.61 -12.10 -6.41
C PHE A 509 11.79 -11.98 -7.38
N ARG A 510 12.87 -11.35 -6.92
CA ARG A 510 14.04 -10.96 -7.71
C ARG A 510 15.32 -11.43 -7.05
N ILE A 511 16.30 -11.84 -7.84
CA ILE A 511 17.58 -12.39 -7.35
C ILE A 511 18.38 -11.26 -6.69
N ASP A 512 18.66 -11.37 -5.40
CA ASP A 512 19.36 -10.37 -4.60
C ASP A 512 20.84 -10.70 -4.42
N ASP A 513 21.19 -11.98 -4.28
CA ASP A 513 22.56 -12.49 -4.27
C ASP A 513 22.57 -14.01 -4.53
N ILE A 514 23.78 -14.56 -4.71
CA ILE A 514 24.07 -16.00 -4.78
C ILE A 514 25.28 -16.25 -3.88
N GLU A 515 25.19 -17.22 -2.98
CA GLU A 515 26.33 -17.67 -2.17
C GLU A 515 26.93 -18.97 -2.72
N TRP A 516 28.26 -19.02 -2.77
CA TRP A 516 29.07 -20.19 -3.11
C TRP A 516 30.15 -20.45 -2.05
N LYS A 517 30.85 -21.58 -2.15
CA LYS A 517 31.91 -22.00 -1.21
C LYS A 517 33.30 -22.10 -1.88
N VAL A 518 33.60 -21.19 -2.82
CA VAL A 518 34.87 -21.20 -3.57
C VAL A 518 36.03 -20.66 -2.71
N PRO A 519 37.10 -21.44 -2.45
CA PRO A 519 38.23 -20.98 -1.65
C PRO A 519 38.90 -19.71 -2.21
N GLY A 520 39.27 -18.79 -1.32
CA GLY A 520 39.91 -17.53 -1.68
C GLY A 520 38.97 -16.45 -2.21
N ARG A 521 37.68 -16.73 -2.42
CA ARG A 521 36.67 -15.75 -2.88
C ARG A 521 35.72 -15.35 -1.73
N PRO A 522 35.07 -14.18 -1.79
CA PRO A 522 33.90 -13.90 -0.97
C PRO A 522 32.81 -14.96 -1.20
N ALA A 523 32.04 -15.30 -0.17
CA ALA A 523 30.90 -16.21 -0.31
C ALA A 523 29.85 -15.66 -1.29
N SER A 524 29.61 -14.35 -1.25
CA SER A 524 28.72 -13.63 -2.16
C SER A 524 29.31 -13.49 -3.58
N VAL A 525 28.55 -13.95 -4.57
CA VAL A 525 28.84 -13.76 -6.00
C VAL A 525 28.67 -12.29 -6.39
N LYS A 526 27.65 -11.59 -5.85
CA LYS A 526 27.43 -10.15 -6.03
C LYS A 526 28.63 -9.32 -5.58
N MET A 527 29.18 -9.61 -4.40
CA MET A 527 30.40 -8.99 -3.89
C MET A 527 31.60 -9.31 -4.76
N THR A 528 31.74 -10.57 -5.21
CA THR A 528 32.85 -10.97 -6.10
C THR A 528 32.79 -10.23 -7.44
N ALA A 529 31.60 -10.09 -8.04
CA ALA A 529 31.41 -9.37 -9.30
C ALA A 529 31.57 -7.85 -9.14
N GLU A 530 31.04 -7.26 -8.05
CA GLU A 530 31.24 -5.83 -7.72
C GLU A 530 32.73 -5.46 -7.62
N LEU A 531 33.55 -6.35 -7.05
CA LEU A 531 34.98 -6.16 -6.89
C LEU A 531 35.76 -6.38 -8.21
N LEU A 532 35.33 -7.28 -9.09
CA LEU A 532 36.05 -7.61 -10.32
C LEU A 532 35.67 -6.75 -11.54
N ILE A 533 34.44 -6.24 -11.63
CA ILE A 533 34.01 -5.40 -12.76
C ILE A 533 34.88 -4.13 -12.92
N PRO A 534 35.31 -3.41 -11.86
CA PRO A 534 36.28 -2.33 -11.98
C PRO A 534 37.61 -2.75 -12.61
N LEU A 535 38.11 -3.95 -12.27
CA LEU A 535 39.36 -4.49 -12.83
C LEU A 535 39.20 -4.87 -14.30
N GLN A 536 38.09 -5.54 -14.68
CA GLN A 536 37.84 -5.87 -16.08
C GLN A 536 37.59 -4.61 -16.93
N ASN A 537 36.91 -3.59 -16.39
CA ASN A 537 36.77 -2.29 -17.05
C ASN A 537 38.12 -1.56 -17.21
N PHE A 538 39.03 -1.65 -16.22
CA PHE A 538 40.38 -1.10 -16.33
C PHE A 538 41.20 -1.83 -17.41
N ALA A 539 41.23 -3.17 -17.38
CA ALA A 539 41.96 -3.98 -18.36
C ALA A 539 41.45 -3.75 -19.78
N PHE A 540 40.12 -3.70 -19.96
CA PHE A 540 39.49 -3.33 -21.22
C PHE A 540 39.89 -1.92 -21.67
N ALA A 541 39.85 -0.92 -20.78
CA ALA A 541 40.20 0.46 -21.12
C ALA A 541 41.70 0.63 -21.45
N ILE A 542 42.62 -0.13 -20.82
CA ILE A 542 44.02 -0.22 -21.24
C ILE A 542 44.15 -0.83 -22.64
N SER A 543 43.42 -1.91 -22.93
CA SER A 543 43.48 -2.58 -24.24
C SER A 543 42.91 -1.69 -25.36
N LEU A 544 41.77 -1.04 -25.13
CA LEU A 544 41.20 -0.01 -26.01
C LEU A 544 42.16 1.19 -26.17
N GLY A 545 42.86 1.54 -25.10
CA GLY A 545 43.92 2.55 -25.05
C GLY A 545 45.17 2.23 -25.86
N ARG A 546 45.27 1.05 -26.50
CA ARG A 546 46.31 0.77 -27.52
C ARG A 546 46.04 1.45 -28.85
N ASP A 547 44.79 1.74 -29.18
CA ASP A 547 44.40 2.36 -30.45
C ASP A 547 44.35 3.89 -30.32
N PRO A 548 45.12 4.65 -31.13
CA PRO A 548 45.04 6.11 -31.18
C PRO A 548 43.64 6.68 -31.42
N ALA A 549 42.74 5.95 -32.09
CA ALA A 549 41.37 6.40 -32.37
C ALA A 549 40.47 6.45 -31.12
N TYR A 550 40.76 5.63 -30.09
CA TYR A 550 39.89 5.48 -28.92
C TYR A 550 40.46 6.07 -27.62
N GLN A 551 41.56 6.83 -27.69
CA GLN A 551 42.27 7.37 -26.53
C GLN A 551 41.39 8.10 -25.50
N GLN A 552 40.46 8.94 -25.97
CA GLN A 552 39.56 9.69 -25.10
C GLN A 552 38.58 8.76 -24.36
N VAL A 553 38.01 7.77 -25.06
CA VAL A 553 37.08 6.79 -24.48
C VAL A 553 37.80 5.88 -23.48
N ALA A 554 39.02 5.46 -23.82
CA ALA A 554 39.89 4.70 -22.93
C ALA A 554 40.24 5.48 -21.66
N LEU A 555 40.66 6.74 -21.78
CA LEU A 555 40.99 7.60 -20.63
C LEU A 555 39.77 7.86 -19.74
N GLU A 556 38.59 8.08 -20.31
CA GLU A 556 37.34 8.18 -19.55
C GLU A 556 36.94 6.87 -18.87
N GLY A 557 37.20 5.71 -19.49
CA GLY A 557 36.99 4.40 -18.88
C GLY A 557 37.88 4.22 -17.64
N LEU A 558 39.18 4.48 -17.79
CA LEU A 558 40.17 4.45 -16.70
C LEU A 558 39.78 5.41 -15.56
N GLN A 559 39.31 6.61 -15.89
CA GLN A 559 38.88 7.58 -14.88
C GLN A 559 37.65 7.14 -14.07
N LYS A 560 36.76 6.32 -14.67
CA LYS A 560 35.53 5.81 -14.02
C LYS A 560 35.78 4.59 -13.12
N CYS A 561 36.91 3.90 -13.25
CA CYS A 561 37.24 2.72 -12.42
C CYS A 561 38.41 2.93 -11.44
N CYS A 562 39.13 4.05 -11.53
CA CYS A 562 40.21 4.41 -10.61
C CYS A 562 39.74 5.35 -9.49
N SER A 563 40.41 5.30 -8.34
CA SER A 563 40.20 6.20 -7.21
C SER A 563 40.43 7.67 -7.58
N ASP A 564 39.86 8.58 -6.81
CA ASP A 564 40.04 10.02 -7.00
C ASP A 564 41.52 10.44 -6.86
N GLU A 565 42.31 9.71 -6.06
CA GLU A 565 43.75 9.92 -5.91
C GLU A 565 44.57 9.41 -7.10
N PHE A 566 44.32 8.20 -7.59
CA PHE A 566 44.97 7.69 -8.82
C PHE A 566 44.59 8.60 -10.01
N ASN A 567 43.33 9.02 -10.10
CA ASN A 567 42.87 10.03 -11.05
C ASN A 567 43.64 11.35 -10.95
N ARG A 568 43.80 11.89 -9.74
CA ARG A 568 44.57 13.13 -9.48
C ARG A 568 46.04 13.00 -9.87
N ILE A 569 46.67 11.86 -9.59
CA ILE A 569 48.10 11.62 -9.83
C ILE A 569 48.41 11.34 -11.31
N VAL A 570 47.57 10.57 -12.01
CA VAL A 570 47.86 10.04 -13.35
C VAL A 570 46.87 10.54 -14.39
N TRP A 571 45.60 10.11 -14.31
CA TRP A 571 44.67 10.23 -15.44
C TRP A 571 44.19 11.66 -15.72
N ARG A 572 44.29 12.58 -14.75
CA ARG A 572 44.06 14.02 -14.94
C ARG A 572 45.30 14.79 -15.40
N GLN A 573 46.48 14.15 -15.45
CA GLN A 573 47.75 14.74 -15.88
C GLN A 573 48.13 14.42 -17.35
N THR A 574 47.29 13.64 -18.05
CA THR A 574 47.52 13.20 -19.44
C THR A 574 46.29 13.44 -20.32
N ARG A 575 46.47 13.32 -21.65
CA ARG A 575 45.40 13.32 -22.66
C ARG A 575 45.36 12.02 -23.49
N PHE A 576 46.19 11.04 -23.13
CA PHE A 576 46.35 9.75 -23.79
C PHE A 576 46.69 8.68 -22.75
N VAL A 577 46.48 7.41 -23.07
CA VAL A 577 46.91 6.28 -22.23
C VAL A 577 48.39 6.00 -22.51
N PRO A 578 49.31 6.12 -21.53
CA PRO A 578 50.74 5.96 -21.81
C PRO A 578 51.12 4.52 -22.19
N ASN A 579 52.00 4.36 -23.18
CA ASN A 579 52.43 3.06 -23.71
C ASN A 579 52.97 2.08 -22.66
N SER A 580 53.53 2.61 -21.57
CA SER A 580 54.05 1.86 -20.42
C SER A 580 52.98 1.09 -19.63
N GLY A 581 51.70 1.39 -19.83
CA GLY A 581 50.59 0.61 -19.26
C GLY A 581 50.15 -0.59 -20.10
N MET A 582 50.59 -0.72 -21.36
CA MET A 582 50.01 -1.63 -22.38
C MET A 582 50.35 -3.13 -22.22
N SER A 583 50.56 -3.60 -20.99
CA SER A 583 50.53 -5.02 -20.63
C SER A 583 49.78 -5.29 -19.32
N ALA A 584 49.28 -4.25 -18.63
CA ALA A 584 48.52 -4.40 -17.40
C ALA A 584 47.26 -5.26 -17.60
N ASP A 585 46.63 -5.14 -18.76
CA ASP A 585 45.53 -5.99 -19.21
C ASP A 585 45.93 -7.48 -19.27
N THR A 586 47.13 -7.81 -19.74
CA THR A 586 47.62 -9.20 -19.83
C THR A 586 47.86 -9.81 -18.44
N PHE A 587 48.34 -9.01 -17.49
CA PHE A 587 48.48 -9.45 -16.09
C PHE A 587 47.11 -9.55 -15.37
N MET A 588 46.18 -8.64 -15.70
CA MET A 588 44.84 -8.59 -15.09
C MET A 588 43.83 -9.56 -15.72
N ALA A 589 44.15 -10.17 -16.86
CA ALA A 589 43.41 -11.29 -17.46
C ALA A 589 43.76 -12.66 -16.83
N THR A 590 44.50 -12.69 -15.71
CA THR A 590 44.85 -13.93 -15.00
C THR A 590 43.79 -14.31 -13.95
N ASP A 591 43.66 -15.61 -13.67
CA ASP A 591 42.60 -16.17 -12.81
C ASP A 591 42.57 -15.55 -11.40
N LEU A 592 41.36 -15.33 -10.87
CA LEU A 592 41.19 -14.89 -9.47
C LEU A 592 41.63 -16.00 -8.51
N LYS A 593 42.75 -15.75 -7.82
CA LYS A 593 43.33 -16.63 -6.80
C LYS A 593 42.89 -16.30 -5.38
N ALA A 594 42.82 -15.01 -5.02
CA ALA A 594 42.38 -14.60 -3.69
C ALA A 594 41.80 -13.17 -3.64
N VAL A 595 40.85 -12.95 -2.74
CA VAL A 595 40.36 -11.64 -2.31
C VAL A 595 40.53 -11.54 -0.79
N VAL A 596 41.21 -10.49 -0.33
CA VAL A 596 41.29 -10.14 1.09
C VAL A 596 40.48 -8.88 1.31
N LEU A 597 39.38 -9.00 2.06
CA LEU A 597 38.52 -7.87 2.44
C LEU A 597 39.05 -7.21 3.71
N GLY A 598 38.93 -5.88 3.78
CA GLY A 598 39.21 -5.09 4.97
C GLY A 598 38.23 -3.93 5.12
N GLU A 599 38.35 -3.18 6.21
CA GLU A 599 37.50 -2.00 6.44
C GLU A 599 37.79 -0.94 5.36
N GLY A 600 36.75 -0.61 4.57
CA GLY A 600 36.83 0.36 3.47
C GLY A 600 37.72 -0.02 2.28
N GLN A 601 38.30 -1.24 2.23
CA GLN A 601 39.28 -1.63 1.23
C GLN A 601 39.19 -3.12 0.86
N ALA A 602 39.68 -3.48 -0.32
CA ALA A 602 39.85 -4.87 -0.75
C ALA A 602 41.15 -5.05 -1.52
N ARG A 603 41.83 -6.19 -1.32
CA ARG A 603 43.07 -6.56 -2.01
C ARG A 603 42.82 -7.82 -2.84
N ILE A 604 42.90 -7.69 -4.15
CA ILE A 604 42.65 -8.76 -5.11
C ILE A 604 43.99 -9.30 -5.61
N ILE A 605 44.13 -10.62 -5.66
CA ILE A 605 45.30 -11.33 -6.16
C ILE A 605 44.86 -12.18 -7.35
N LEU A 606 45.34 -11.80 -8.53
CA LEU A 606 45.16 -12.48 -9.81
C LEU A 606 46.45 -13.21 -10.16
N GLY A 607 46.35 -14.42 -10.71
CA GLY A 607 47.51 -15.23 -11.09
C GLY A 607 48.33 -15.71 -9.89
N ASP A 608 49.66 -15.69 -9.99
CA ASP A 608 50.55 -16.25 -8.98
C ASP A 608 51.80 -15.38 -8.66
N HIS A 609 52.75 -15.93 -7.92
CA HIS A 609 54.00 -15.27 -7.53
C HIS A 609 55.01 -15.06 -8.68
N ARG A 610 54.70 -15.50 -9.90
CA ARG A 610 55.57 -15.43 -11.08
C ARG A 610 54.90 -14.66 -12.21
N PHE A 611 53.59 -14.81 -12.36
CA PHE A 611 52.81 -14.05 -13.35
C PHE A 611 51.42 -13.73 -12.82
N GLY A 612 51.07 -12.44 -12.76
CA GLY A 612 49.76 -11.99 -12.29
C GLY A 612 49.71 -10.51 -11.92
N ALA A 613 48.67 -10.12 -11.19
CA ALA A 613 48.48 -8.77 -10.69
C ALA A 613 47.94 -8.77 -9.26
N GLU A 614 48.42 -7.84 -8.45
CA GLU A 614 47.85 -7.52 -7.15
C GLU A 614 47.24 -6.12 -7.19
N VAL A 615 45.96 -5.99 -6.82
CA VAL A 615 45.19 -4.74 -6.95
C VAL A 615 44.61 -4.34 -5.59
N ARG A 616 44.87 -3.10 -5.15
CA ARG A 616 44.15 -2.50 -4.01
C ARG A 616 42.98 -1.67 -4.53
N LEU A 617 41.79 -2.07 -4.12
CA LEU A 617 40.56 -1.29 -4.20
C LEU A 617 40.33 -0.55 -2.90
N ILE A 618 39.83 0.69 -2.98
CA ILE A 618 39.26 1.44 -1.86
C ILE A 618 37.79 1.74 -2.13
N LYS A 619 37.00 1.91 -1.07
CA LYS A 619 35.56 2.20 -1.18
C LYS A 619 35.32 3.71 -1.18
N GLU A 620 34.96 4.25 -2.34
CA GLU A 620 34.56 5.65 -2.53
C GLU A 620 33.02 5.72 -2.59
N GLY A 621 32.40 6.18 -1.50
CA GLY A 621 30.95 6.19 -1.35
C GLY A 621 30.36 4.77 -1.36
N GLU A 622 29.50 4.49 -2.34
CA GLU A 622 28.88 3.17 -2.53
C GLU A 622 29.73 2.20 -3.36
N GLN A 623 30.87 2.61 -3.92
CA GLN A 623 31.57 1.85 -4.97
C GLN A 623 33.03 1.54 -4.61
N TYR A 624 33.56 0.43 -5.13
CA TYR A 624 34.99 0.14 -5.08
C TYR A 624 35.70 0.69 -6.32
N ALA A 625 36.80 1.42 -6.09
CA ALA A 625 37.62 2.06 -7.12
C ALA A 625 39.10 1.65 -6.94
N ILE A 626 39.84 1.56 -8.05
CA ILE A 626 41.24 1.09 -8.05
C ILE A 626 42.18 2.19 -7.56
N ASP A 627 42.90 1.92 -6.47
CA ASP A 627 43.88 2.84 -5.88
C ASP A 627 45.32 2.47 -6.24
N GLU A 628 45.69 1.18 -6.20
CA GLU A 628 47.01 0.70 -6.60
C GLU A 628 46.92 -0.59 -7.42
N ILE A 629 47.84 -0.75 -8.38
CA ILE A 629 48.05 -1.97 -9.16
C ILE A 629 49.55 -2.28 -9.12
N LEU A 630 49.90 -3.47 -8.64
CA LEU A 630 51.23 -4.05 -8.66
C LEU A 630 51.24 -5.22 -9.66
N LEU A 631 51.88 -5.04 -10.80
CA LEU A 631 52.04 -6.09 -11.81
C LEU A 631 53.19 -7.02 -11.38
N ILE A 632 53.02 -8.33 -11.56
CA ILE A 632 53.97 -9.36 -11.13
C ILE A 632 54.44 -10.12 -12.39
N ALA A 633 55.69 -9.90 -12.79
CA ALA A 633 56.35 -10.60 -13.90
C ALA A 633 57.45 -11.58 -13.43
N GLY A 634 57.56 -11.78 -12.11
CA GLY A 634 58.47 -12.74 -11.51
C GLY A 634 58.48 -12.68 -9.98
N ALA A 635 59.22 -13.61 -9.37
CA ALA A 635 59.24 -13.77 -7.92
C ALA A 635 60.00 -12.66 -7.19
N GLU A 636 61.04 -12.09 -7.82
CA GLU A 636 61.89 -11.06 -7.24
C GLU A 636 61.22 -9.68 -7.25
N GLU A 637 61.57 -8.81 -6.31
CA GLU A 637 61.00 -7.45 -6.24
C GLU A 637 61.33 -6.61 -7.49
N ALA A 638 62.51 -6.80 -8.08
CA ALA A 638 62.91 -6.18 -9.34
C ALA A 638 62.08 -6.64 -10.56
N GLN A 639 61.25 -7.68 -10.42
CA GLN A 639 60.36 -8.22 -11.45
C GLN A 639 58.89 -7.80 -11.21
N ARG A 640 58.65 -6.79 -10.36
CA ARG A 640 57.32 -6.25 -10.04
C ARG A 640 57.24 -4.76 -10.34
N LEU A 641 56.08 -4.31 -10.79
CA LEU A 641 55.86 -2.93 -11.24
C LEU A 641 54.63 -2.32 -10.57
N ASP A 642 54.85 -1.37 -9.67
CA ASP A 642 53.80 -0.44 -9.23
C ASP A 642 53.44 0.47 -10.41
N LEU A 643 52.25 0.25 -10.97
CA LEU A 643 51.79 0.94 -12.16
C LEU A 643 51.51 2.42 -11.87
N ARG A 644 50.94 2.75 -10.70
CA ARG A 644 50.61 4.13 -10.32
C ARG A 644 51.87 4.97 -10.15
N ARG A 645 52.89 4.44 -9.46
CA ARG A 645 54.18 5.10 -9.27
C ARG A 645 54.95 5.23 -10.58
N THR A 646 54.96 4.18 -11.41
CA THR A 646 55.65 4.19 -12.72
C THR A 646 55.05 5.24 -13.65
N LEU A 647 53.73 5.25 -13.82
CA LEU A 647 53.04 6.22 -14.69
C LEU A 647 53.23 7.66 -14.18
N ARG A 648 53.15 7.90 -12.86
CA ARG A 648 53.44 9.21 -12.26
C ARG A 648 54.85 9.69 -12.60
N THR A 649 55.86 8.84 -12.42
CA THR A 649 57.26 9.19 -12.71
C THR A 649 57.43 9.54 -14.19
N GLN A 650 56.89 8.73 -15.11
CA GLN A 650 57.02 8.97 -16.55
C GLN A 650 56.30 10.23 -17.04
N LEU A 651 55.17 10.58 -16.43
CA LEU A 651 54.48 11.85 -16.69
C LEU A 651 55.26 13.05 -16.14
N ALA A 652 55.86 12.93 -14.96
CA ALA A 652 56.68 13.98 -14.35
C ALA A 652 58.03 14.20 -15.09
N GLU A 653 58.61 13.14 -15.64
CA GLU A 653 59.85 13.19 -16.44
C GLU A 653 59.61 13.55 -17.92
N GLY A 654 58.35 13.59 -18.38
CA GLY A 654 57.99 13.78 -19.79
C GLY A 654 58.37 12.60 -20.70
N THR A 655 58.63 11.43 -20.14
CA THR A 655 59.00 10.19 -20.86
C THR A 655 57.80 9.36 -21.29
N ALA A 656 56.59 9.68 -20.80
CA ALA A 656 55.34 9.08 -21.24
C ALA A 656 55.04 9.37 -22.72
N GLN A 657 54.90 8.32 -23.54
CA GLN A 657 54.57 8.42 -24.97
C GLN A 657 53.15 7.91 -25.27
N PRO A 658 52.41 8.55 -26.21
CA PRO A 658 51.15 8.03 -26.72
C PRO A 658 51.36 6.81 -27.63
N PRO A 659 50.33 5.98 -27.88
CA PRO A 659 50.42 4.90 -28.84
C PRO A 659 50.79 5.41 -30.23
N ALA A 660 51.73 4.72 -30.86
CA ALA A 660 52.18 5.05 -32.20
C ALA A 660 51.04 4.86 -33.20
N VAL A 661 50.80 5.87 -34.03
CA VAL A 661 49.89 5.74 -35.16
C VAL A 661 50.53 4.79 -36.17
N ILE A 662 50.13 3.52 -36.14
CA ILE A 662 50.51 2.53 -37.14
C ILE A 662 49.80 2.92 -38.44
N GLY A 663 50.49 3.73 -39.26
CA GLY A 663 49.98 4.23 -40.53
C GLY A 663 49.58 3.06 -41.44
N ARG A 664 48.31 3.03 -41.86
CA ARG A 664 47.80 2.00 -42.77
C ARG A 664 48.18 2.24 -44.24
N GLU A 665 49.04 3.23 -44.48
CA GLU A 665 49.55 3.65 -45.79
C GLU A 665 51.09 3.84 -45.75
N GLU A 666 51.87 2.75 -45.89
CA GLU A 666 53.19 2.81 -46.57
C GLU A 666 53.73 1.44 -47.02
N VAL A 667 52.87 0.57 -47.58
CA VAL A 667 53.29 -0.66 -48.31
C VAL A 667 52.92 -0.61 -49.80
N VAL A 668 52.84 0.61 -50.35
CA VAL A 668 52.81 0.91 -51.78
C VAL A 668 53.67 2.17 -51.98
N GLY A 669 54.82 2.08 -52.66
CA GLY A 669 55.64 3.28 -52.89
C GLY A 669 57.13 3.13 -53.21
N ARG A 670 57.74 1.92 -53.10
CA ARG A 670 59.15 1.71 -53.49
C ARG A 670 59.40 0.43 -54.30
N LEU A 671 59.00 0.45 -55.57
CA LEU A 671 59.62 -0.38 -56.61
C LEU A 671 59.54 0.30 -57.98
N SER A 672 60.72 0.63 -58.50
CA SER A 672 61.10 1.06 -59.87
C SER A 672 60.06 1.70 -60.81
N THR A 673 60.37 2.93 -61.24
CA THR A 673 60.06 3.36 -62.61
C THR A 673 60.94 2.60 -63.63
N ASP A 674 60.49 2.54 -64.88
CA ASP A 674 61.28 2.31 -66.11
C ASP A 674 62.14 1.04 -66.26
N GLY A 675 61.46 -0.09 -66.46
CA GLY A 675 61.41 -0.71 -67.81
C GLY A 675 62.54 -1.64 -68.30
N LYS A 676 62.26 -2.96 -68.32
CA LYS A 676 62.51 -3.84 -69.50
C LYS A 676 61.88 -5.25 -69.41
N VAL A 677 61.08 -5.58 -70.42
CA VAL A 677 60.99 -6.86 -71.16
C VAL A 677 61.41 -8.17 -70.44
N MET A 678 60.43 -8.97 -69.99
CA MET A 678 60.06 -10.35 -70.41
C MET A 678 58.84 -10.79 -69.56
N ARG A 679 57.73 -11.32 -70.08
CA ARG A 679 57.42 -12.54 -70.87
C ARG A 679 57.18 -13.82 -70.03
N ASP A 680 56.04 -14.43 -70.35
CA ASP A 680 55.64 -15.84 -70.24
C ASP A 680 55.27 -16.48 -68.88
N SER A 681 54.03 -16.99 -68.84
CA SER A 681 53.53 -18.15 -68.07
C SER A 681 53.40 -18.04 -66.54
N GLN A 682 52.43 -18.70 -65.88
CA GLN A 682 51.25 -19.45 -66.33
C GLN A 682 50.23 -19.53 -65.19
N VAL A 683 48.93 -19.25 -65.45
CA VAL A 683 47.82 -19.67 -64.59
C VAL A 683 46.66 -20.11 -65.48
N VAL A 684 46.17 -21.34 -65.28
CA VAL A 684 44.98 -21.89 -65.93
C VAL A 684 43.86 -21.96 -64.88
N PRO A 685 42.61 -21.57 -65.20
CA PRO A 685 41.57 -21.34 -64.20
C PRO A 685 40.68 -22.56 -63.94
N ALA A 686 39.88 -22.47 -62.89
CA ALA A 686 38.59 -23.15 -62.78
C ALA A 686 37.50 -22.09 -62.56
N GLY A 687 36.35 -22.25 -63.22
CA GLY A 687 35.25 -21.28 -63.19
C GLY A 687 33.89 -21.93 -63.41
N GLY A 688 32.84 -21.11 -63.42
CA GLY A 688 31.43 -21.48 -63.49
C GLY A 688 30.63 -20.36 -62.85
N GLU A 689 30.17 -19.30 -63.51
CA GLU A 689 29.44 -19.08 -64.79
C GLU A 689 28.17 -18.28 -64.43
N PHE A 690 27.71 -17.41 -65.34
CA PHE A 690 26.60 -16.46 -65.12
C PHE A 690 25.30 -17.01 -65.78
N PRO A 691 24.10 -16.43 -65.54
CA PRO A 691 23.69 -15.12 -66.11
C PRO A 691 23.24 -14.12 -65.03
N SER A 692 23.52 -12.81 -65.03
CA SER A 692 23.58 -11.75 -66.06
C SER A 692 22.24 -11.08 -66.40
N GLY A 693 22.04 -9.85 -65.91
CA GLY A 693 20.90 -8.95 -66.20
C GLY A 693 20.37 -8.28 -64.92
N GLY A 694 20.16 -6.96 -64.85
CA GLY A 694 20.47 -5.90 -65.82
C GLY A 694 20.09 -4.51 -65.29
N SER A 695 20.64 -3.46 -65.91
CA SER A 695 20.34 -2.03 -65.72
C SER A 695 20.54 -1.36 -64.35
N GLN A 696 21.48 -0.40 -64.38
CA GLN A 696 21.56 0.87 -63.66
C GLN A 696 20.24 1.41 -63.06
N ILE A 697 20.34 2.00 -61.86
CA ILE A 697 20.07 3.44 -61.58
C ILE A 697 20.50 3.76 -60.14
N ALA A 698 21.05 4.95 -59.90
CA ALA A 698 21.42 5.42 -58.57
C ALA A 698 20.36 6.40 -58.00
N PRO A 699 19.87 6.22 -56.76
CA PRO A 699 19.02 7.21 -56.11
C PRO A 699 19.82 8.20 -55.25
N LYS A 700 19.52 9.48 -55.42
CA LYS A 700 19.88 10.54 -54.46
C LYS A 700 18.67 10.74 -53.53
N ALA A 701 18.90 10.89 -52.23
CA ALA A 701 17.86 11.10 -51.22
C ALA A 701 17.16 12.48 -51.39
N PRO A 702 16.07 12.84 -50.65
CA PRO A 702 15.44 12.12 -49.52
C PRO A 702 13.89 12.11 -49.52
N SER A 703 13.31 11.70 -48.37
CA SER A 703 12.15 12.30 -47.67
C SER A 703 10.91 11.41 -47.39
N HIS A 704 10.65 11.25 -46.08
CA HIS A 704 9.37 11.38 -45.34
C HIS A 704 8.13 10.48 -45.57
N VAL A 705 7.53 10.17 -44.40
CA VAL A 705 6.14 9.78 -44.07
C VAL A 705 5.80 8.28 -43.97
N GLU A 706 5.03 8.03 -42.90
CA GLU A 706 4.01 7.00 -42.66
C GLU A 706 4.35 5.73 -41.87
N SER A 707 3.53 5.51 -40.83
CA SER A 707 3.59 4.40 -39.88
C SER A 707 2.72 3.25 -40.36
N GLN A 708 3.16 1.99 -40.22
CA GLN A 708 2.23 0.86 -40.25
C GLN A 708 2.69 -0.37 -39.45
N MET A 709 1.82 -0.73 -38.50
CA MET A 709 1.39 -2.07 -38.08
C MET A 709 2.39 -3.15 -37.60
N MET A 710 1.95 -3.85 -36.55
CA MET A 710 2.52 -5.10 -36.04
C MET A 710 2.58 -6.19 -37.13
N PRO A 711 3.61 -7.05 -37.17
CA PRO A 711 3.52 -8.33 -37.87
C PRO A 711 2.54 -9.28 -37.19
N GLY A 712 1.86 -10.12 -37.97
CA GLY A 712 0.75 -10.96 -37.49
C GLY A 712 1.16 -12.29 -36.84
N ARG A 713 0.17 -12.96 -36.23
CA ARG A 713 0.29 -14.34 -35.72
C ARG A 713 0.68 -15.31 -36.85
N LEU A 714 1.57 -16.26 -36.53
CA LEU A 714 1.77 -17.47 -37.35
C LEU A 714 0.62 -18.48 -37.13
N PRO A 715 0.31 -19.33 -38.13
CA PRO A 715 -0.78 -20.31 -38.02
C PRO A 715 -0.40 -21.52 -37.16
N VAL A 716 -1.39 -22.11 -36.49
CA VAL A 716 -1.26 -23.39 -35.78
C VAL A 716 -1.77 -24.50 -36.69
N GLU A 717 -0.93 -25.50 -36.94
CA GLU A 717 -1.29 -26.71 -37.68
C GLU A 717 -1.65 -27.84 -36.69
N PRO A 718 -2.76 -28.59 -36.88
CA PRO A 718 -3.26 -29.52 -35.86
C PRO A 718 -2.53 -30.87 -35.88
N LEU A 719 -1.75 -31.16 -34.84
CA LEU A 719 -1.15 -32.48 -34.63
C LEU A 719 -2.21 -33.56 -34.32
N GLN A 720 -1.89 -34.78 -34.73
CA GLN A 720 -2.85 -35.89 -34.87
C GLN A 720 -2.98 -36.73 -33.59
N ARG A 721 -4.13 -37.40 -33.42
CA ARG A 721 -4.36 -38.33 -32.31
C ARG A 721 -3.50 -39.60 -32.44
N PRO A 722 -2.81 -40.04 -31.37
CA PRO A 722 -2.38 -41.42 -31.22
C PRO A 722 -3.59 -42.36 -30.99
N THR A 723 -3.44 -43.63 -31.40
CA THR A 723 -4.49 -44.66 -31.40
C THR A 723 -4.67 -45.34 -30.01
N GLU A 724 -5.86 -45.88 -29.76
CA GLU A 724 -6.17 -46.72 -28.60
C GLU A 724 -5.42 -48.07 -28.61
N MET A 725 -5.20 -48.67 -27.43
CA MET A 725 -5.24 -50.11 -27.07
C MET A 725 -4.25 -50.45 -25.93
N PRO A 726 -4.47 -51.53 -25.14
CA PRO A 726 -5.74 -52.03 -24.61
C PRO A 726 -5.66 -52.29 -23.08
N ALA A 727 -6.79 -52.61 -22.44
CA ALA A 727 -6.85 -52.84 -20.99
C ALA A 727 -6.25 -54.19 -20.56
N THR A 728 -5.57 -54.22 -19.39
CA THR A 728 -5.25 -55.44 -18.64
C THR A 728 -5.48 -55.20 -17.14
N THR A 729 -6.09 -56.16 -16.44
CA THR A 729 -6.39 -56.09 -14.99
C THR A 729 -5.68 -57.24 -14.24
N PRO A 730 -5.69 -57.33 -12.89
CA PRO A 730 -4.43 -57.43 -12.13
C PRO A 730 -4.04 -58.85 -11.71
N ALA A 731 -2.77 -59.01 -11.31
CA ALA A 731 -2.26 -60.19 -10.63
C ALA A 731 -1.86 -59.86 -9.18
N THR A 732 -2.30 -60.70 -8.23
CA THR A 732 -2.01 -60.55 -6.80
C THR A 732 -0.97 -61.58 -6.33
N PRO A 733 0.07 -61.15 -5.60
CA PRO A 733 0.71 -61.94 -4.56
C PRO A 733 0.29 -61.37 -3.18
N ALA A 734 -0.39 -62.13 -2.33
CA ALA A 734 0.12 -63.24 -1.53
C ALA A 734 1.01 -62.76 -0.36
N MET A 735 0.50 -62.91 0.86
CA MET A 735 1.26 -62.72 2.10
C MET A 735 2.34 -63.79 2.24
N ASP A 736 3.45 -63.45 2.89
CA ASP A 736 4.19 -64.42 3.70
C ASP A 736 4.82 -63.75 4.93
N SER A 737 5.16 -64.52 5.96
CA SER A 737 5.62 -64.02 7.27
C SER A 737 7.07 -64.41 7.57
N ALA A 738 7.83 -63.52 8.24
CA ALA A 738 8.68 -63.83 9.42
C ALA A 738 9.76 -62.73 9.71
N ALA A 739 10.49 -62.96 10.81
CA ALA A 739 11.80 -62.39 11.17
C ALA A 739 11.87 -60.91 11.65
N VAL A 740 11.66 -60.73 12.96
CA VAL A 740 12.05 -59.51 13.71
C VAL A 740 13.53 -59.58 14.11
N PRO A 741 14.35 -58.56 13.80
CA PRO A 741 15.60 -58.27 14.52
C PRO A 741 15.34 -57.33 15.71
N LYS A 742 15.96 -57.58 16.86
CA LYS A 742 15.90 -56.70 18.04
C LYS A 742 17.07 -55.72 18.02
N THR A 743 16.79 -54.42 18.00
CA THR A 743 17.81 -53.37 18.24
C THR A 743 17.66 -52.83 19.66
N GLN A 744 18.78 -52.70 20.37
CA GLN A 744 18.79 -52.28 21.78
C GLN A 744 18.71 -50.76 21.92
N VAL A 745 17.90 -50.27 22.85
CA VAL A 745 17.84 -48.85 23.24
C VAL A 745 18.90 -48.58 24.30
N ALA A 746 19.77 -47.59 24.07
CA ALA A 746 20.75 -47.13 25.04
C ALA A 746 20.30 -45.79 25.65
N THR A 747 19.99 -45.78 26.96
CA THR A 747 19.58 -44.58 27.70
C THR A 747 20.78 -43.78 28.24
N PRO A 748 20.88 -42.46 27.98
CA PRO A 748 21.76 -41.58 28.72
C PRO A 748 21.19 -41.23 30.12
N PRO A 749 22.02 -40.79 31.09
CA PRO A 749 21.60 -40.52 32.47
C PRO A 749 20.88 -39.17 32.64
N PRO A 750 20.09 -38.99 33.72
CA PRO A 750 19.30 -37.78 33.96
C PRO A 750 20.12 -36.61 34.52
N VAL A 751 19.83 -35.40 34.04
CA VAL A 751 20.27 -34.13 34.64
C VAL A 751 19.08 -33.45 35.29
N ALA A 752 19.22 -33.01 36.55
CA ALA A 752 18.14 -32.39 37.31
C ALA A 752 18.20 -30.86 37.25
N VAL A 753 17.09 -30.22 36.86
CA VAL A 753 16.88 -28.77 36.92
C VAL A 753 15.52 -28.49 37.59
N LYS A 754 15.44 -27.42 38.40
CA LYS A 754 14.22 -27.02 39.13
C LYS A 754 13.30 -26.14 38.26
N PRO A 755 11.99 -26.10 38.53
CA PRO A 755 11.04 -25.32 37.74
C PRO A 755 11.14 -23.82 38.01
N ALA A 756 10.90 -23.02 36.98
CA ALA A 756 10.53 -21.62 37.06
C ALA A 756 9.30 -21.40 36.17
N THR A 757 8.27 -20.72 36.69
CA THR A 757 6.96 -20.62 36.04
C THR A 757 6.80 -19.31 35.29
N GLN A 758 6.64 -19.39 33.96
CA GLN A 758 5.87 -18.43 33.19
C GLN A 758 5.44 -19.07 31.86
N GLN A 759 4.14 -19.28 31.68
CA GLN A 759 3.57 -19.62 30.38
C GLN A 759 3.25 -18.31 29.65
N GLN A 760 4.08 -17.93 28.68
CA GLN A 760 3.68 -16.97 27.66
C GLN A 760 2.91 -17.72 26.56
N THR A 761 1.91 -17.08 25.98
CA THR A 761 1.02 -17.68 24.99
C THR A 761 1.57 -17.51 23.58
N THR A 762 1.36 -18.50 22.71
CA THR A 762 1.91 -18.49 21.33
C THR A 762 1.40 -17.34 20.46
N ALA A 763 0.28 -16.71 20.82
CA ALA A 763 -0.24 -15.51 20.15
C ALA A 763 0.60 -14.24 20.40
N ASP A 764 1.35 -14.19 21.51
CA ASP A 764 2.12 -12.98 21.89
C ASP A 764 3.39 -12.82 21.04
N TRP A 765 3.93 -13.92 20.51
CA TRP A 765 5.19 -13.90 19.74
C TRP A 765 5.00 -13.43 18.29
N ALA A 766 3.89 -13.81 17.65
CA ALA A 766 3.58 -13.41 16.27
C ALA A 766 3.40 -11.89 16.11
N ASN A 767 2.77 -11.23 17.09
CA ASN A 767 2.65 -9.77 17.10
C ASN A 767 4.01 -9.09 17.36
N ALA A 768 4.78 -9.59 18.33
CA ALA A 768 6.05 -8.98 18.73
C ALA A 768 7.14 -8.99 17.64
N GLN A 769 7.06 -9.90 16.66
CA GLN A 769 7.99 -9.94 15.54
C GLN A 769 7.60 -8.98 14.40
N PHE A 770 6.36 -8.51 14.34
CA PHE A 770 5.86 -7.59 13.31
C PHE A 770 6.22 -6.13 13.59
N ASP A 771 6.07 -5.66 14.84
CA ASP A 771 6.40 -4.27 15.22
C ASP A 771 7.89 -3.94 14.93
N ALA A 772 8.78 -4.92 15.16
CA ALA A 772 10.21 -4.79 14.92
C ALA A 772 10.61 -4.63 13.44
N ALA A 773 9.69 -4.86 12.49
CA ALA A 773 9.94 -4.76 11.05
C ALA A 773 9.59 -3.39 10.44
N PHE A 774 8.92 -2.49 11.18
CA PHE A 774 8.37 -1.24 10.64
C PHE A 774 9.02 0.06 11.14
N ASP A 775 9.80 0.02 12.24
CA ASP A 775 10.41 1.23 12.82
C ASP A 775 11.69 1.74 12.09
N ASP A 776 12.33 0.92 11.24
CA ASP A 776 13.61 1.27 10.57
C ASP A 776 13.46 2.24 9.37
N ALA A 777 12.38 3.04 9.38
CA ALA A 777 12.01 3.96 8.31
C ALA A 777 12.11 5.46 8.69
N THR A 778 12.62 5.80 9.88
CA THR A 778 12.94 7.21 10.21
C THR A 778 14.09 7.39 11.21
N ILE A 779 15.24 7.90 10.77
CA ILE A 779 16.10 8.85 11.51
C ILE A 779 17.19 9.42 10.57
N SER A 780 17.24 10.76 10.44
CA SER A 780 18.47 11.50 10.14
C SER A 780 18.30 12.96 10.58
N GLY A 781 18.87 13.33 11.73
CA GLY A 781 18.72 14.68 12.30
C GLY A 781 19.59 14.84 13.54
N GLN A 782 20.80 15.37 13.36
CA GLN A 782 21.79 15.52 14.42
C GLN A 782 21.50 16.70 15.36
N SER A 783 21.84 16.55 16.64
CA SER A 783 22.25 17.66 17.50
C SER A 783 23.23 17.18 18.58
N GLU A 784 24.15 18.05 18.99
CA GLU A 784 25.25 17.73 19.90
C GLU A 784 24.86 17.88 21.38
N PRO A 785 25.50 17.15 22.31
CA PRO A 785 25.27 17.31 23.74
C PRO A 785 26.09 18.47 24.35
N THR A 786 25.51 19.18 25.32
CA THR A 786 26.27 19.98 26.30
C THR A 786 25.68 19.77 27.70
N PRO A 787 26.49 19.74 28.78
CA PRO A 787 26.08 19.14 30.04
C PRO A 787 25.63 20.16 31.10
N THR A 788 24.83 19.71 32.07
CA THR A 788 25.03 20.11 33.48
C THR A 788 24.38 19.13 34.46
N LYS A 789 24.88 19.17 35.70
CA LYS A 789 24.43 18.45 36.90
C LYS A 789 23.75 19.46 37.87
N PRO A 790 23.17 19.09 39.04
CA PRO A 790 23.31 17.84 39.81
C PRO A 790 22.18 16.83 39.65
#